data_AF-A0A7J2R4U6-F1
#
_entry.id   AF-A0A7J2R4U6-F1
#
_cell.length_a   1.000
_cell.length_b   1.000
_cell.length_c   1.000
_cell.angle_alpha   90.00
_cell.angle_beta   90.00
_cell.angle_gamma   90.00
#
_symmetry.space_group_name_H-M   'P 1'
#
loop_
_entity.id
_entity.type
_entity.pdbx_description
1 polymer ?
#
loop_
_entity_poly.entity_id
_entity_poly.type
_entity_poly.pdbx_seq_one_letter_code
_entity_poly.pdbx_strand_id
1 'polypeptide(L)'
;MIVSDSFSAMLLDGMDSQMGSVDILVKPVNGTDVWFSPDEINDEIDSISHVDAISYRITGFNVYSSSTDNGNQVDNSTRTLVFGINHTSNDEKRLGGRPFILDSVSDEETYESLLEYEDAINGDRVVVITEALKIKLGRNFSAGDTIWIFPNEGGDIGYNSLDTSTWIAYTVVAVVRDTSEARDFDPESISDGYSSAQGATLFTSITNAHELVDGTLDHTGEYTLSAVGVDHIERIAAVAQELDEILEALVDDDDWSILDVKSDNLEFITNTMDMMSIMFMMFGLIALILSMILIMNVFNIIKKEQEYETGIFQAIGASKSETFRLFLTQGVVMGLIGAVIGTISSYFISYVIFSVTVDTLQSLSIAEGFVPDSFEIILLPQTIITTFVVGVGSCIIASLYPSWKASRKPIIECLSPLEEKTKREKKHYIKRAISYIIGSSIIVIGLWMINLPSSGGGFEGGFGGMGGQNMNAFLGPTLVLLGIIWLLSLLLKYVNKGFVVLFKPYLRKTRLLTEKNILRHPKRTVLTFAMIALTTSFLIGMSIMMDSMREGVNTTVFNFVGSDARIYTYNTPRSFEDELDTQPGIEDVMGVSHQNALIQIEGEWIGHRSLDIDYNVSISTNVIDPIAIKEHFTIPIISPGTLTSDELMDELNSGNNIIIEESLADDYNIGVGDILPIDFSLGITLANLTAMINMDFYNANEDTVIVDMTIVGIVETIPGFSTIDLFGGFGGGGGVKSYNIYVAWTTYEEIASYNLPGGGTDLVFRQWGQLGNETIRKLTASWVNFSSIETLLDGIIGVDYYTTRMESYTFTFHNSTMDYATSVVGIHTNSTGKLKSDSFFGNNSLIEKLEGYSGTTMEELLNSPELVCVVDEIYIRNHPKAKINDSIRIFPQDGLHDPFDPSSWPVYKIVGIIESPTFNNTERYNWMAGFETGFEVGGNSIYINYERARDSIYATNKGADYSNDKITSVLLHTDHPKNISTIKNSVLTGLSNEAGNWTIIDIKSLSLEIRTFVYDWFAWVEGGEDDEEVLETMLDFIESEKFLILFSFTRTFMASNFKTILNMIVFIMNGLLLFAIIISMLGLTLHSLLTTMSRRREIGMLRSIGLSKKGVIRSISGETIILALLGVFAGIFAGFVQGTLMVNNLPGGGFLSVTWTIPWLTIIILVSATLLTTIVSSRYPAKWAANLNIIDAVRTR
;
A
#
# COMPACT_ATOMS: atom_id res chain seq x y z
N MET A 1 4.61 -29.33 -6.12
CA MET A 1 3.67 -30.28 -5.48
C MET A 1 3.90 -30.25 -3.98
N ILE A 2 4.65 -31.16 -3.32
CA ILE A 2 4.85 -31.05 -1.85
C ILE A 2 5.26 -29.65 -1.40
N VAL A 3 6.29 -29.06 -2.03
CA VAL A 3 6.74 -27.70 -1.72
C VAL A 3 5.65 -26.63 -1.94
N SER A 4 4.83 -26.79 -2.97
CA SER A 4 3.76 -25.84 -3.30
C SER A 4 2.66 -25.92 -2.24
N ASP A 5 2.19 -27.12 -1.95
CA ASP A 5 1.05 -27.32 -1.05
C ASP A 5 1.42 -26.95 0.39
N SER A 6 2.63 -27.28 0.84
CA SER A 6 3.13 -26.86 2.16
C SER A 6 3.25 -25.34 2.26
N PHE A 7 3.66 -24.67 1.17
CA PHE A 7 3.80 -23.21 1.14
C PHE A 7 2.46 -22.50 1.11
N SER A 8 1.50 -23.00 0.30
CA SER A 8 0.13 -22.46 0.24
C SER A 8 -0.56 -22.58 1.58
N ALA A 9 -0.52 -23.75 2.21
CA ALA A 9 -1.15 -23.94 3.52
C ALA A 9 -0.49 -23.11 4.61
N MET A 10 0.84 -22.95 4.58
CA MET A 10 1.54 -22.08 5.53
C MET A 10 1.21 -20.60 5.34
N LEU A 11 1.08 -20.12 4.10
CA LEU A 11 0.71 -18.73 3.86
C LEU A 11 -0.75 -18.46 4.23
N LEU A 12 -1.65 -19.41 3.99
CA LEU A 12 -3.03 -19.32 4.43
C LEU A 12 -3.13 -19.32 5.96
N ASP A 13 -2.42 -20.21 6.64
CA ASP A 13 -2.37 -20.28 8.11
C ASP A 13 -1.67 -19.05 8.73
N GLY A 14 -0.58 -18.58 8.09
CA GLY A 14 0.11 -17.34 8.46
C GLY A 14 -0.76 -16.10 8.26
N MET A 15 -1.56 -16.06 7.18
CA MET A 15 -2.51 -14.98 6.94
C MET A 15 -3.66 -15.03 7.93
N ASP A 16 -4.25 -16.21 8.18
CA ASP A 16 -5.35 -16.39 9.12
C ASP A 16 -4.94 -16.05 10.56
N SER A 17 -3.72 -16.42 10.97
CA SER A 17 -3.19 -16.06 12.30
C SER A 17 -2.83 -14.58 12.46
N GLN A 18 -2.58 -13.87 11.36
CA GLN A 18 -2.20 -12.45 11.42
C GLN A 18 -3.38 -11.51 11.18
N MET A 19 -4.29 -11.82 10.27
CA MET A 19 -5.41 -10.96 9.90
C MET A 19 -6.64 -11.13 10.80
N GLY A 20 -6.48 -11.78 11.96
CA GLY A 20 -7.57 -12.00 12.89
C GLY A 20 -8.51 -13.14 12.46
N SER A 21 -9.42 -13.48 13.34
CA SER A 21 -10.32 -14.64 13.23
C SER A 21 -11.67 -14.30 12.60
N VAL A 22 -11.92 -13.02 12.29
CA VAL A 22 -13.13 -12.57 11.60
C VAL A 22 -12.92 -12.62 10.08
N ASP A 23 -13.92 -13.12 9.35
CA ASP A 23 -13.84 -13.25 7.90
C ASP A 23 -14.67 -12.19 7.18
N ILE A 24 -15.85 -11.86 7.72
CA ILE A 24 -16.81 -10.90 7.14
C ILE A 24 -17.36 -10.01 8.25
N LEU A 25 -17.49 -8.72 7.96
CA LEU A 25 -18.10 -7.71 8.82
C LEU A 25 -19.38 -7.17 8.20
N VAL A 26 -20.41 -6.99 9.03
CA VAL A 26 -21.73 -6.50 8.62
C VAL A 26 -22.18 -5.38 9.55
N LYS A 27 -22.54 -4.22 8.98
CA LYS A 27 -23.06 -3.05 9.72
C LYS A 27 -24.15 -2.29 8.94
N PRO A 28 -24.97 -1.46 9.58
CA PRO A 28 -25.84 -0.49 8.90
C PRO A 28 -25.04 0.69 8.30
N VAL A 29 -25.53 1.28 7.20
CA VAL A 29 -24.87 2.37 6.43
C VAL A 29 -25.15 3.77 6.98
N ASN A 30 -26.22 3.97 7.76
CA ASN A 30 -26.66 5.29 8.24
C ASN A 30 -25.82 5.91 9.40
N GLY A 31 -24.49 5.77 9.37
CA GLY A 31 -23.53 6.38 10.31
C GLY A 31 -23.04 5.46 11.44
N THR A 32 -21.90 5.82 12.06
CA THR A 32 -21.17 5.01 13.06
C THR A 32 -21.93 4.77 14.38
N ASP A 33 -23.01 5.51 14.63
CA ASP A 33 -23.74 5.52 15.90
C ASP A 33 -25.09 4.78 15.81
N VAL A 34 -25.32 3.99 14.76
CA VAL A 34 -26.59 3.26 14.57
C VAL A 34 -26.54 1.89 15.24
N TRP A 35 -27.45 1.70 16.20
CA TRP A 35 -27.66 0.46 16.94
C TRP A 35 -28.69 -0.43 16.23
N PHE A 36 -28.42 -1.73 16.16
CA PHE A 36 -29.36 -2.73 15.63
C PHE A 36 -29.50 -3.92 16.59
N SER A 37 -30.63 -4.62 16.50
CA SER A 37 -30.91 -5.80 17.33
C SER A 37 -30.51 -7.09 16.61
N PRO A 38 -29.90 -8.09 17.28
CA PRO A 38 -29.54 -9.36 16.66
C PRO A 38 -30.70 -10.09 15.98
N ASP A 39 -31.92 -9.92 16.49
CA ASP A 39 -33.14 -10.55 15.95
C ASP A 39 -33.47 -10.09 14.52
N GLU A 40 -32.88 -8.97 14.06
CA GLU A 40 -33.12 -8.40 12.72
C GLU A 40 -32.34 -9.12 11.62
N ILE A 41 -31.19 -9.72 11.95
CA ILE A 41 -30.29 -10.34 10.96
C ILE A 41 -29.97 -11.82 11.22
N ASN A 42 -30.11 -12.32 12.46
CA ASN A 42 -29.72 -13.69 12.81
C ASN A 42 -30.42 -14.77 11.98
N ASP A 43 -31.74 -14.69 11.83
CA ASP A 43 -32.53 -15.71 11.14
C ASP A 43 -32.12 -15.87 9.66
N GLU A 44 -31.59 -14.81 9.06
CA GLU A 44 -31.19 -14.74 7.66
C GLU A 44 -29.72 -15.15 7.47
N ILE A 45 -28.81 -14.70 8.36
CA ILE A 45 -27.39 -15.12 8.34
C ILE A 45 -27.26 -16.62 8.66
N ASP A 46 -28.00 -17.14 9.65
CA ASP A 46 -28.00 -18.57 10.00
C ASP A 46 -28.57 -19.46 8.86
N SER A 47 -29.28 -18.87 7.90
CA SER A 47 -29.85 -19.59 6.76
C SER A 47 -28.79 -19.95 5.70
N ILE A 48 -27.64 -19.25 5.71
CA ILE A 48 -26.57 -19.38 4.73
C ILE A 48 -25.71 -20.61 5.06
N SER A 49 -25.48 -21.45 4.05
CA SER A 49 -24.56 -22.58 4.21
C SER A 49 -23.13 -22.08 4.35
N HIS A 50 -22.36 -22.66 5.28
CA HIS A 50 -20.92 -22.41 5.51
C HIS A 50 -20.57 -21.28 6.48
N VAL A 51 -21.55 -20.60 7.08
CA VAL A 51 -21.34 -19.77 8.29
C VAL A 51 -21.07 -20.69 9.49
N ASP A 52 -19.96 -20.48 10.20
CA ASP A 52 -19.53 -21.32 11.36
C ASP A 52 -19.75 -20.63 12.72
N ALA A 53 -19.65 -19.30 12.76
CA ALA A 53 -19.84 -18.50 13.96
C ALA A 53 -20.31 -17.08 13.62
N ILE A 54 -21.16 -16.51 14.46
CA ILE A 54 -21.61 -15.12 14.40
C ILE A 54 -21.40 -14.51 15.78
N SER A 55 -20.80 -13.33 15.85
CA SER A 55 -20.73 -12.56 17.07
C SER A 55 -21.06 -11.10 16.87
N TYR A 56 -21.43 -10.44 17.95
CA TYR A 56 -21.90 -9.07 17.98
C TYR A 56 -20.99 -8.21 18.82
N ARG A 57 -20.62 -7.05 18.26
CA ARG A 57 -19.59 -6.15 18.78
C ARG A 57 -20.11 -4.72 18.83
N ILE A 58 -19.50 -3.91 19.68
CA ILE A 58 -19.71 -2.47 19.77
C ILE A 58 -18.45 -1.78 19.28
N THR A 59 -18.57 -0.91 18.28
CA THR A 59 -17.46 -0.22 17.62
C THR A 59 -17.89 1.20 17.22
N GLY A 60 -16.91 2.10 17.03
CA GLY A 60 -17.15 3.45 16.45
C GLY A 60 -17.29 4.60 17.44
N PHE A 61 -17.35 4.33 18.74
CA PHE A 61 -17.59 5.38 19.74
C PHE A 61 -16.31 5.97 20.33
N ASN A 62 -16.28 7.30 20.42
CA ASN A 62 -15.18 8.04 21.01
C ASN A 62 -15.44 8.35 22.49
N VAL A 63 -14.47 8.02 23.34
CA VAL A 63 -14.44 8.43 24.76
C VAL A 63 -13.20 9.25 25.05
N TYR A 64 -13.23 10.03 26.14
CA TYR A 64 -12.01 10.69 26.61
C TYR A 64 -11.33 9.83 27.67
N SER A 65 -10.04 9.58 27.51
CA SER A 65 -9.22 8.84 28.47
C SER A 65 -8.12 9.73 29.04
N SER A 66 -7.78 9.55 30.33
CA SER A 66 -6.75 10.33 31.04
C SER A 66 -5.84 9.44 31.89
N SER A 67 -4.61 9.89 32.08
CA SER A 67 -3.60 9.24 32.91
C SER A 67 -3.57 9.70 34.38
N THR A 68 -4.48 10.62 34.78
CA THR A 68 -4.53 11.20 36.14
C THR A 68 -5.96 11.45 36.66
N ASP A 69 -6.18 11.25 37.96
CA ASP A 69 -7.48 11.35 38.65
C ASP A 69 -7.87 12.74 39.21
N ASN A 70 -7.04 13.78 39.01
CA ASN A 70 -7.27 15.13 39.53
C ASN A 70 -6.63 16.21 38.64
N GLY A 71 -6.71 16.04 37.33
CA GLY A 71 -6.11 16.91 36.32
C GLY A 71 -7.16 17.73 35.55
N ASN A 72 -6.70 18.81 34.90
CA ASN A 72 -7.50 19.48 33.88
C ASN A 72 -7.59 18.57 32.65
N GLN A 73 -8.81 18.35 32.14
CA GLN A 73 -9.05 17.51 30.95
C GLN A 73 -8.17 17.93 29.77
N VAL A 74 -7.99 19.24 29.56
CA VAL A 74 -7.26 19.80 28.42
C VAL A 74 -5.79 19.38 28.38
N ASP A 75 -5.18 19.15 29.54
CA ASP A 75 -3.74 18.92 29.64
C ASP A 75 -3.37 17.43 29.70
N ASN A 76 -4.29 16.56 30.15
CA ASN A 76 -3.99 15.17 30.52
C ASN A 76 -4.92 14.12 29.89
N SER A 77 -5.77 14.49 28.92
CA SER A 77 -6.70 13.54 28.28
C SER A 77 -6.54 13.49 26.76
N THR A 78 -6.93 12.36 26.17
CA THR A 78 -6.96 12.13 24.72
C THR A 78 -8.26 11.44 24.32
N ARG A 79 -8.70 11.63 23.07
CA ARG A 79 -9.81 10.85 22.51
C ARG A 79 -9.35 9.43 22.20
N THR A 80 -10.20 8.46 22.47
CA THR A 80 -9.89 7.04 22.37
C THR A 80 -11.11 6.29 21.87
N LEU A 81 -10.91 5.41 20.90
CA LEU A 81 -11.99 4.56 20.38
C LEU A 81 -12.26 3.41 21.33
N VAL A 82 -13.54 3.07 21.52
CA VAL A 82 -13.98 1.95 22.36
C VAL A 82 -14.49 0.82 21.50
N PHE A 83 -13.95 -0.38 21.74
CA PHE A 83 -14.42 -1.63 21.18
C PHE A 83 -14.91 -2.57 22.28
N GLY A 84 -16.13 -3.07 22.13
CA GLY A 84 -16.77 -4.01 23.04
C GLY A 84 -16.88 -5.41 22.46
N ILE A 85 -16.40 -6.42 23.20
CA ILE A 85 -16.57 -7.83 22.84
C ILE A 85 -17.43 -8.61 23.83
N ASN A 86 -18.23 -9.54 23.30
CA ASN A 86 -18.99 -10.48 24.10
C ASN A 86 -18.16 -11.72 24.46
N HIS A 87 -17.19 -11.56 25.36
CA HIS A 87 -16.30 -12.64 25.82
C HIS A 87 -17.03 -13.86 26.44
N THR A 88 -18.32 -13.75 26.78
CA THR A 88 -19.12 -14.87 27.30
C THR A 88 -19.74 -15.76 26.22
N SER A 89 -19.79 -15.28 24.97
CA SER A 89 -20.33 -16.02 23.83
C SER A 89 -19.38 -17.15 23.39
N ASN A 90 -19.92 -18.33 23.08
CA ASN A 90 -19.11 -19.41 22.51
C ASN A 90 -18.67 -19.10 21.08
N ASP A 91 -19.45 -18.30 20.35
CA ASP A 91 -19.15 -17.93 18.97
C ASP A 91 -18.09 -16.82 18.92
N GLU A 92 -18.08 -15.88 19.88
CA GLU A 92 -16.94 -14.96 20.07
C GLU A 92 -15.66 -15.75 20.41
N LYS A 93 -15.73 -16.76 21.29
CA LYS A 93 -14.56 -17.62 21.60
C LYS A 93 -14.04 -18.42 20.41
N ARG A 94 -14.85 -18.61 19.34
CA ARG A 94 -14.38 -19.19 18.07
C ARG A 94 -13.77 -18.13 17.16
N LEU A 95 -14.35 -16.94 17.16
CA LEU A 95 -13.90 -15.74 16.43
C LEU A 95 -12.82 -14.94 17.19
N GLY A 96 -12.25 -15.51 18.26
CA GLY A 96 -11.36 -14.82 19.19
C GLY A 96 -9.91 -14.75 18.73
N GLY A 97 -9.36 -13.53 18.72
CA GLY A 97 -8.00 -13.21 18.26
C GLY A 97 -6.91 -13.47 19.30
N ARG A 98 -5.65 -13.49 18.84
CA ARG A 98 -4.45 -13.67 19.67
C ARG A 98 -3.62 -12.38 19.71
N PRO A 99 -3.86 -11.46 20.66
CA PRO A 99 -3.14 -10.21 20.71
C PRO A 99 -1.64 -10.38 20.81
N PHE A 100 -0.92 -9.50 20.11
CA PHE A 100 0.50 -9.33 20.35
C PHE A 100 0.71 -8.54 21.64
N ILE A 101 0.82 -9.27 22.74
CA ILE A 101 0.93 -8.70 24.08
C ILE A 101 2.34 -8.15 24.29
N LEU A 102 2.42 -6.85 24.60
CA LEU A 102 3.65 -6.19 25.03
C LEU A 102 3.85 -6.34 26.55
N ASP A 103 2.76 -6.28 27.30
CA ASP A 103 2.73 -6.38 28.77
C ASP A 103 1.34 -6.86 29.22
N SER A 104 1.24 -7.83 30.14
CA SER A 104 -0.03 -8.38 30.63
C SER A 104 0.04 -8.80 32.10
N VAL A 105 -1.11 -8.78 32.78
CA VAL A 105 -1.23 -9.28 34.16
C VAL A 105 -1.21 -10.82 34.21
N SER A 106 -1.54 -11.50 33.11
CA SER A 106 -1.58 -12.97 32.95
C SER A 106 -0.78 -13.43 31.72
N ASP A 107 -0.23 -14.66 31.74
CA ASP A 107 0.45 -15.30 30.58
C ASP A 107 -0.56 -15.79 29.51
N GLU A 108 -1.70 -15.13 29.38
CA GLU A 108 -2.78 -15.56 28.49
C GLU A 108 -2.62 -14.97 27.08
N GLU A 109 -3.22 -15.64 26.09
CA GLU A 109 -2.96 -15.37 24.67
C GLU A 109 -4.16 -14.79 23.90
N THR A 110 -5.36 -14.57 24.50
CA THR A 110 -6.57 -14.09 23.77
C THR A 110 -7.29 -12.93 24.48
N TYR A 111 -8.07 -12.12 23.74
CA TYR A 111 -8.84 -11.03 24.35
C TYR A 111 -9.89 -11.53 25.35
N GLU A 112 -10.53 -12.67 25.10
CA GLU A 112 -11.58 -13.19 25.98
C GLU A 112 -10.99 -13.58 27.33
N SER A 113 -9.80 -14.18 27.34
CA SER A 113 -9.14 -14.56 28.58
C SER A 113 -8.66 -13.33 29.34
N LEU A 114 -8.10 -12.33 28.65
CA LEU A 114 -7.67 -11.08 29.26
C LEU A 114 -8.84 -10.32 29.91
N LEU A 115 -10.02 -10.32 29.28
CA LEU A 115 -11.21 -9.66 29.80
C LEU A 115 -11.98 -10.50 30.85
N GLU A 116 -11.63 -11.77 31.05
CA GLU A 116 -12.11 -12.59 32.19
C GLU A 116 -11.42 -12.21 33.52
N TYR A 117 -10.40 -11.34 33.49
CA TYR A 117 -9.70 -10.87 34.69
C TYR A 117 -10.61 -9.97 35.55
N GLU A 118 -10.84 -10.37 36.80
CA GLU A 118 -11.61 -9.59 37.78
C GLU A 118 -10.64 -8.80 38.69
N ASP A 119 -10.72 -7.46 38.65
CA ASP A 119 -9.89 -6.61 39.51
C ASP A 119 -10.45 -6.52 40.94
N ALA A 120 -9.60 -6.71 41.93
CA ALA A 120 -9.95 -6.63 43.34
C ALA A 120 -10.33 -5.21 43.81
N ILE A 121 -9.94 -4.16 43.07
CA ILE A 121 -10.17 -2.75 43.43
C ILE A 121 -11.38 -2.17 42.70
N ASN A 122 -11.47 -2.38 41.38
CA ASN A 122 -12.51 -1.77 40.53
C ASN A 122 -13.60 -2.77 40.05
N GLY A 123 -13.52 -4.06 40.39
CA GLY A 123 -14.47 -5.10 39.96
C GLY A 123 -14.26 -5.54 38.51
N ASP A 124 -15.36 -5.80 37.77
CA ASP A 124 -15.35 -6.23 36.35
C ASP A 124 -14.96 -5.12 35.35
N ARG A 125 -14.51 -3.95 35.83
CA ARG A 125 -14.12 -2.79 35.00
C ARG A 125 -12.67 -2.89 34.54
N VAL A 126 -12.44 -3.76 33.57
CA VAL A 126 -11.14 -3.99 32.94
C VAL A 126 -11.10 -3.54 31.48
N VAL A 127 -9.91 -3.11 31.05
CA VAL A 127 -9.65 -2.69 29.66
C VAL A 127 -8.30 -3.22 29.18
N VAL A 128 -8.24 -3.58 27.91
CA VAL A 128 -6.99 -3.79 27.18
C VAL A 128 -6.73 -2.54 26.35
N ILE A 129 -5.52 -2.00 26.42
CA ILE A 129 -5.16 -0.77 25.70
C ILE A 129 -4.14 -1.06 24.62
N THR A 130 -4.13 -0.24 23.57
CA THR A 130 -3.08 -0.33 22.55
C THR A 130 -1.85 0.50 22.87
N GLU A 131 -0.74 0.18 22.22
CA GLU A 131 0.53 0.92 22.31
C GLU A 131 0.36 2.39 21.92
N ALA A 132 -0.46 2.70 20.90
CA ALA A 132 -0.78 4.08 20.52
C ALA A 132 -1.39 4.89 21.67
N LEU A 133 -2.29 4.30 22.48
CA LEU A 133 -2.88 4.99 23.63
C LEU A 133 -1.82 5.31 24.70
N LYS A 134 -0.91 4.36 24.94
CA LYS A 134 0.22 4.54 25.86
C LYS A 134 1.14 5.68 25.42
N ILE A 135 1.41 5.80 24.12
CA ILE A 135 2.23 6.90 23.55
C ILE A 135 1.50 8.23 23.69
N LYS A 136 0.21 8.31 23.29
CA LYS A 136 -0.57 9.56 23.30
C LYS A 136 -0.77 10.15 24.69
N LEU A 137 -0.92 9.31 25.73
CA LEU A 137 -1.09 9.78 27.10
C LEU A 137 0.23 10.23 27.77
N GLY A 138 1.38 10.14 27.08
CA GLY A 138 2.68 10.63 27.58
C GLY A 138 3.18 9.94 28.86
N ARG A 139 2.61 8.79 29.21
CA ARG A 139 2.93 8.01 30.41
C ARG A 139 3.16 6.55 30.03
N ASN A 140 4.21 5.95 30.59
CA ASN A 140 4.50 4.54 30.41
C ASN A 140 3.52 3.70 31.26
N PHE A 141 2.38 3.31 30.69
CA PHE A 141 1.41 2.41 31.31
C PHE A 141 1.95 0.97 31.30
N SER A 142 1.73 0.27 32.41
CA SER A 142 1.97 -1.17 32.56
C SER A 142 0.70 -1.90 32.97
N ALA A 143 0.68 -3.21 32.74
CA ALA A 143 -0.43 -4.06 33.15
C ALA A 143 -0.64 -3.98 34.69
N GLY A 144 -1.87 -3.70 35.11
CA GLY A 144 -2.27 -3.43 36.50
C GLY A 144 -2.39 -1.94 36.86
N ASP A 145 -2.03 -1.02 35.97
CA ASP A 145 -2.26 0.42 36.16
C ASP A 145 -3.74 0.79 35.96
N THR A 146 -4.14 1.93 36.53
CA THR A 146 -5.50 2.48 36.39
C THR A 146 -5.52 3.61 35.35
N ILE A 147 -6.53 3.59 34.49
CA ILE A 147 -6.86 4.65 33.53
C ILE A 147 -8.24 5.24 33.86
N TRP A 148 -8.41 6.54 33.65
CA TRP A 148 -9.67 7.23 33.90
C TRP A 148 -10.35 7.56 32.58
N ILE A 149 -11.63 7.19 32.46
CA ILE A 149 -12.38 7.30 31.21
C ILE A 149 -13.68 8.08 31.46
N PHE A 150 -13.95 9.06 30.60
CA PHE A 150 -15.20 9.80 30.55
C PHE A 150 -16.13 9.15 29.51
N PRO A 151 -17.32 8.66 29.93
CA PRO A 151 -18.30 8.10 29.00
C PRO A 151 -18.76 9.13 27.96
N ASN A 152 -19.14 8.68 26.76
CA ASN A 152 -19.53 9.57 25.66
C ASN A 152 -20.72 10.48 26.07
N GLU A 153 -21.76 9.93 26.72
CA GLU A 153 -22.89 10.70 27.29
C GLU A 153 -22.69 11.11 28.78
N GLY A 154 -21.44 11.12 29.29
CA GLY A 154 -21.15 11.34 30.71
C GLY A 154 -21.69 12.65 31.29
N GLY A 155 -21.85 13.70 30.46
CA GLY A 155 -22.38 14.99 30.86
C GLY A 155 -23.86 14.95 31.26
N ASP A 156 -24.67 14.13 30.58
CA ASP A 156 -26.12 14.05 30.79
C ASP A 156 -26.49 13.27 32.06
N ILE A 157 -25.59 12.43 32.54
CA ILE A 157 -25.71 11.63 33.77
C ILE A 157 -24.99 12.23 34.98
N GLY A 158 -24.46 13.45 34.85
CA GLY A 158 -23.93 14.24 35.96
C GLY A 158 -22.43 14.09 36.24
N TYR A 159 -21.64 13.52 35.32
CA TYR A 159 -20.18 13.59 35.36
C TYR A 159 -19.70 14.95 34.83
N ASN A 160 -18.61 15.47 35.41
CA ASN A 160 -18.04 16.75 35.01
C ASN A 160 -16.91 16.52 34.02
N SER A 161 -17.11 16.95 32.77
CA SER A 161 -16.11 16.83 31.71
C SER A 161 -14.78 17.51 32.07
N LEU A 162 -14.81 18.65 32.78
CA LEU A 162 -13.63 19.44 33.13
C LEU A 162 -12.84 18.90 34.34
N ASP A 163 -13.39 17.94 35.09
CA ASP A 163 -12.79 17.43 36.33
C ASP A 163 -12.63 15.90 36.26
N THR A 164 -11.38 15.45 36.02
CA THR A 164 -11.06 14.02 35.88
C THR A 164 -11.31 13.21 37.16
N SER A 165 -11.51 13.86 38.31
CA SER A 165 -11.87 13.18 39.56
C SER A 165 -13.28 12.59 39.56
N THR A 166 -14.12 13.04 38.63
CA THR A 166 -15.46 12.52 38.44
C THR A 166 -15.52 11.36 37.44
N TRP A 167 -14.44 11.07 36.72
CA TRP A 167 -14.41 10.06 35.66
C TRP A 167 -14.35 8.63 36.21
N ILE A 168 -14.70 7.66 35.37
CA ILE A 168 -14.78 6.25 35.77
C ILE A 168 -13.39 5.62 35.66
N ALA A 169 -12.95 4.96 36.74
CA ALA A 169 -11.67 4.25 36.78
C ALA A 169 -11.80 2.84 36.20
N TYR A 170 -10.90 2.50 35.28
CA TYR A 170 -10.74 1.16 34.69
C TYR A 170 -9.32 0.64 34.92
N THR A 171 -9.19 -0.67 35.08
CA THR A 171 -7.89 -1.33 35.29
C THR A 171 -7.36 -1.87 33.95
N VAL A 172 -6.13 -1.48 33.60
CA VAL A 172 -5.45 -1.95 32.38
C VAL A 172 -4.95 -3.37 32.61
N VAL A 173 -5.52 -4.36 31.93
CA VAL A 173 -5.13 -5.78 32.10
C VAL A 173 -4.03 -6.23 31.15
N ALA A 174 -3.93 -5.58 30.00
CA ALA A 174 -2.84 -5.77 29.05
C ALA A 174 -2.62 -4.54 28.18
N VAL A 175 -1.39 -4.40 27.70
CA VAL A 175 -0.98 -3.50 26.62
C VAL A 175 -0.65 -4.37 25.41
N VAL A 176 -1.38 -4.15 24.32
CA VAL A 176 -1.19 -4.88 23.07
C VAL A 176 -0.58 -3.97 22.02
N ARG A 177 0.25 -4.52 21.14
CA ARG A 177 0.77 -3.78 19.99
C ARG A 177 -0.39 -3.51 19.02
N ASP A 178 -0.36 -2.34 18.36
CA ASP A 178 -1.31 -2.02 17.28
C ASP A 178 -1.03 -2.93 16.08
N THR A 179 -1.59 -4.14 16.11
CA THR A 179 -1.54 -5.12 15.02
C THR A 179 -2.89 -5.21 14.32
N SER A 180 -2.92 -5.94 13.20
CA SER A 180 -4.07 -6.19 12.32
C SER A 180 -5.39 -6.56 13.00
N GLU A 181 -5.40 -6.99 14.25
CA GLU A 181 -6.61 -7.33 15.01
C GLU A 181 -7.49 -6.12 15.36
N ALA A 182 -6.93 -4.90 15.45
CA ALA A 182 -7.76 -3.69 15.52
C ALA A 182 -8.51 -3.43 14.21
N ARG A 183 -8.04 -4.00 13.07
CA ARG A 183 -8.72 -3.92 11.77
C ARG A 183 -10.01 -4.72 11.75
N ASP A 184 -10.13 -5.80 12.54
CA ASP A 184 -11.35 -6.60 12.66
C ASP A 184 -12.53 -5.83 13.27
N PHE A 185 -12.31 -4.62 13.79
CA PHE A 185 -13.32 -3.83 14.52
C PHE A 185 -13.67 -2.50 13.87
N ASP A 186 -12.92 -2.06 12.84
CA ASP A 186 -13.18 -0.80 12.14
C ASP A 186 -13.59 -1.07 10.69
N PRO A 187 -14.88 -1.23 10.39
CA PRO A 187 -15.37 -1.54 9.04
C PRO A 187 -15.14 -0.41 8.02
N GLU A 188 -14.75 0.79 8.43
CA GLU A 188 -14.60 1.96 7.55
C GLU A 188 -13.16 2.17 7.05
N SER A 189 -12.14 1.52 7.65
CA SER A 189 -10.72 1.73 7.32
C SER A 189 -9.94 0.48 6.89
N ILE A 190 -10.63 -0.56 6.42
CA ILE A 190 -10.03 -1.90 6.23
C ILE A 190 -9.14 -2.02 4.98
N SER A 191 -9.25 -1.13 4.00
CA SER A 191 -8.34 -1.15 2.83
C SER A 191 -6.95 -0.63 3.14
N ASP A 192 -6.79 0.02 4.29
CA ASP A 192 -5.63 0.84 4.52
C ASP A 192 -4.65 0.05 5.34
N GLY A 193 -3.87 -0.76 4.63
CA GLY A 193 -2.70 -1.46 5.20
C GLY A 193 -1.76 -0.56 6.01
N TYR A 194 -1.95 0.78 5.98
CA TYR A 194 -1.23 1.79 6.73
C TYR A 194 -2.05 3.06 7.12
N SER A 195 -3.39 3.04 7.26
CA SER A 195 -4.15 4.23 7.73
C SER A 195 -5.05 4.00 8.96
N SER A 196 -5.47 5.14 9.54
CA SER A 196 -6.13 5.54 10.81
C SER A 196 -6.56 4.57 11.92
N ALA A 197 -6.56 3.25 11.73
CA ALA A 197 -6.75 2.31 12.85
C ALA A 197 -5.56 2.30 13.85
N GLN A 198 -4.45 3.00 13.55
CA GLN A 198 -3.39 3.33 14.53
C GLN A 198 -3.79 4.48 15.47
N GLY A 199 -5.06 4.53 15.85
CA GLY A 199 -5.59 5.39 16.89
C GLY A 199 -5.42 4.76 18.27
N ALA A 200 -5.40 5.62 19.30
CA ALA A 200 -5.48 5.13 20.67
C ALA A 200 -6.80 4.37 20.86
N THR A 201 -6.71 3.11 21.26
CA THR A 201 -7.85 2.19 21.26
C THR A 201 -7.98 1.47 22.61
N LEU A 202 -9.24 1.24 23.02
CA LEU A 202 -9.64 0.50 24.22
C LEU A 202 -10.50 -0.70 23.83
N PHE A 203 -10.09 -1.91 24.22
CA PHE A 203 -10.93 -3.10 24.16
C PHE A 203 -11.49 -3.42 25.55
N THR A 204 -12.79 -3.69 25.63
CA THR A 204 -13.45 -4.04 26.89
C THR A 204 -14.60 -5.02 26.68
N SER A 205 -15.20 -5.49 27.78
CA SER A 205 -16.38 -6.35 27.72
C SER A 205 -17.59 -5.58 27.17
N ILE A 206 -18.52 -6.27 26.52
CA ILE A 206 -19.72 -5.65 25.95
C ILE A 206 -20.52 -4.84 26.99
N THR A 207 -20.58 -5.33 28.23
CA THR A 207 -21.25 -4.65 29.34
C THR A 207 -20.56 -3.33 29.69
N ASN A 208 -19.23 -3.33 29.74
CA ASN A 208 -18.44 -2.13 30.00
C ASN A 208 -18.50 -1.16 28.81
N ALA A 209 -18.57 -1.67 27.58
CA ALA A 209 -18.70 -0.84 26.39
C ALA A 209 -20.04 -0.09 26.38
N HIS A 210 -21.17 -0.72 26.69
CA HIS A 210 -22.44 -0.01 26.87
C HIS A 210 -22.36 1.08 27.94
N GLU A 211 -21.71 0.80 29.09
CA GLU A 211 -21.51 1.80 30.16
C GLU A 211 -20.63 2.98 29.68
N LEU A 212 -19.64 2.74 28.82
CA LEU A 212 -18.76 3.76 28.28
C LEU A 212 -19.42 4.62 27.18
N VAL A 213 -20.30 4.03 26.39
CA VAL A 213 -20.95 4.73 25.28
C VAL A 213 -22.14 5.53 25.77
N ASP A 214 -23.14 4.90 26.39
CA ASP A 214 -24.39 5.58 26.73
C ASP A 214 -24.34 6.21 28.13
N GLY A 215 -23.27 5.96 28.90
CA GLY A 215 -23.17 6.34 30.30
C GLY A 215 -24.22 5.65 31.22
N THR A 216 -25.16 4.92 30.64
CA THR A 216 -26.24 4.14 31.25
C THR A 216 -26.25 2.73 30.64
N LEU A 217 -27.24 1.91 30.98
CA LEU A 217 -27.44 0.56 30.39
C LEU A 217 -28.75 0.53 29.60
N ASP A 218 -29.10 1.62 28.91
CA ASP A 218 -30.40 1.72 28.23
C ASP A 218 -30.45 0.92 26.90
N HIS A 219 -29.35 0.78 26.15
CA HIS A 219 -29.27 0.00 24.90
C HIS A 219 -28.84 -1.46 25.10
N THR A 220 -29.10 -2.06 26.28
CA THR A 220 -28.69 -3.45 26.54
C THR A 220 -29.31 -4.43 25.55
N GLY A 221 -28.47 -5.04 24.71
CA GLY A 221 -28.89 -6.03 23.70
C GLY A 221 -28.94 -5.50 22.27
N GLU A 222 -28.50 -4.27 22.04
CA GLU A 222 -28.27 -3.69 20.71
C GLU A 222 -26.76 -3.59 20.43
N TYR A 223 -26.38 -3.59 19.16
CA TYR A 223 -24.99 -3.65 18.71
C TYR A 223 -24.78 -2.77 17.49
N THR A 224 -23.53 -2.44 17.17
CA THR A 224 -23.19 -1.63 15.98
C THR A 224 -22.49 -2.43 14.90
N LEU A 225 -21.97 -3.62 15.22
CA LEU A 225 -21.24 -4.48 14.28
C LEU A 225 -21.56 -5.95 14.49
N SER A 226 -21.77 -6.68 13.39
CA SER A 226 -21.79 -8.14 13.38
C SER A 226 -20.52 -8.69 12.69
N ALA A 227 -19.84 -9.60 13.38
CA ALA A 227 -18.68 -10.32 12.89
C ALA A 227 -19.08 -11.76 12.55
N VAL A 228 -18.78 -12.19 11.34
CA VAL A 228 -19.16 -13.49 10.79
C VAL A 228 -17.90 -14.29 10.44
N GLY A 229 -17.85 -15.55 10.89
CA GLY A 229 -16.82 -16.53 10.54
C GLY A 229 -17.34 -17.58 9.58
N VAL A 230 -16.49 -17.95 8.63
CA VAL A 230 -16.79 -18.89 7.56
C VAL A 230 -16.02 -20.18 7.79
N ASP A 231 -16.62 -21.33 7.46
CA ASP A 231 -16.02 -22.65 7.68
C ASP A 231 -14.70 -22.88 6.94
N HIS A 232 -14.47 -22.14 5.85
CA HIS A 232 -13.28 -22.19 5.03
C HIS A 232 -12.99 -20.86 4.32
N ILE A 233 -11.72 -20.47 4.38
CA ILE A 233 -11.20 -19.22 3.85
C ILE A 233 -11.47 -19.01 2.35
N GLU A 234 -11.45 -20.06 1.54
CA GLU A 234 -11.73 -19.99 0.08
C GLU A 234 -13.21 -19.67 -0.24
N ARG A 235 -14.11 -19.74 0.74
CA ARG A 235 -15.55 -19.50 0.56
C ARG A 235 -16.00 -18.12 1.01
N ILE A 236 -15.11 -17.33 1.60
CA ILE A 236 -15.44 -16.01 2.17
C ILE A 236 -16.13 -15.13 1.13
N ALA A 237 -15.55 -14.97 -0.05
CA ALA A 237 -16.13 -14.15 -1.11
C ALA A 237 -17.53 -14.63 -1.57
N ALA A 238 -17.75 -15.96 -1.61
CA ALA A 238 -19.05 -16.51 -2.00
C ALA A 238 -20.10 -16.28 -0.91
N VAL A 239 -19.73 -16.40 0.37
CA VAL A 239 -20.61 -16.15 1.51
C VAL A 239 -20.90 -14.66 1.66
N ALA A 240 -19.91 -13.78 1.45
CA ALA A 240 -20.10 -12.33 1.45
C ALA A 240 -21.07 -11.88 0.35
N GLN A 241 -20.94 -12.42 -0.87
CA GLN A 241 -21.87 -12.14 -1.95
C GLN A 241 -23.30 -12.64 -1.65
N GLU A 242 -23.44 -13.84 -1.07
CA GLU A 242 -24.76 -14.36 -0.68
C GLU A 242 -25.40 -13.54 0.45
N LEU A 243 -24.60 -13.06 1.41
CA LEU A 243 -25.04 -12.12 2.45
C LEU A 243 -25.53 -10.80 1.85
N ASP A 244 -24.82 -10.27 0.86
CA ASP A 244 -25.12 -9.00 0.19
C ASP A 244 -26.47 -9.07 -0.53
N GLU A 245 -26.68 -10.12 -1.32
CA GLU A 245 -27.95 -10.36 -2.01
C GLU A 245 -29.14 -10.52 -1.04
N ILE A 246 -28.92 -11.06 0.17
CA ILE A 246 -29.96 -11.25 1.19
C ILE A 246 -30.26 -9.94 1.93
N LEU A 247 -29.23 -9.20 2.35
CA LEU A 247 -29.40 -7.93 3.08
C LEU A 247 -30.01 -6.83 2.19
N GLU A 248 -29.63 -6.75 0.91
CA GLU A 248 -30.29 -5.86 -0.07
C GLU A 248 -31.79 -6.16 -0.22
N ALA A 249 -32.22 -7.40 0.02
CA ALA A 249 -33.61 -7.81 -0.14
C ALA A 249 -34.50 -7.52 1.10
N LEU A 250 -33.91 -7.21 2.25
CA LEU A 250 -34.60 -7.15 3.54
C LEU A 250 -35.22 -5.77 3.86
N VAL A 251 -34.66 -4.63 3.40
CA VAL A 251 -35.11 -3.29 3.85
C VAL A 251 -34.94 -2.18 2.77
N ASP A 252 -35.87 -1.21 2.74
CA ASP A 252 -35.96 -0.08 1.78
C ASP A 252 -35.51 1.29 2.42
N ASP A 253 -35.02 1.29 3.67
CA ASP A 253 -34.74 2.49 4.50
C ASP A 253 -33.39 2.44 5.29
N ASP A 254 -32.76 1.28 5.47
CA ASP A 254 -31.41 1.14 6.06
C ASP A 254 -30.54 0.31 5.11
N ASP A 255 -29.65 0.98 4.37
CA ASP A 255 -28.65 0.28 3.54
C ASP A 255 -27.71 -0.49 4.49
N TRP A 256 -27.34 -1.73 4.17
CA TRP A 256 -26.37 -2.52 4.93
C TRP A 256 -25.01 -2.50 4.20
N SER A 257 -23.93 -2.42 4.95
CA SER A 257 -22.57 -2.53 4.45
C SER A 257 -22.00 -3.87 4.85
N ILE A 258 -21.57 -4.65 3.86
CA ILE A 258 -20.80 -5.88 4.06
C ILE A 258 -19.37 -5.63 3.63
N LEU A 259 -18.44 -6.12 4.42
CA LEU A 259 -17.03 -6.09 4.09
C LEU A 259 -16.37 -7.44 4.32
N ASP A 260 -15.61 -7.91 3.34
CA ASP A 260 -14.87 -9.16 3.35
C ASP A 260 -13.39 -8.96 3.70
N VAL A 261 -13.07 -9.03 4.99
CA VAL A 261 -11.77 -8.67 5.58
C VAL A 261 -10.56 -9.37 4.94
N LYS A 262 -10.72 -10.63 4.50
CA LYS A 262 -9.61 -11.47 4.02
C LYS A 262 -9.59 -11.69 2.50
N SER A 263 -10.63 -11.33 1.76
CA SER A 263 -10.81 -11.76 0.35
C SER A 263 -9.73 -11.24 -0.60
N ASP A 264 -9.34 -9.96 -0.51
CA ASP A 264 -8.36 -9.35 -1.40
C ASP A 264 -6.97 -9.93 -1.17
N ASN A 265 -6.61 -10.09 0.10
CA ASN A 265 -5.36 -10.70 0.51
C ASN A 265 -5.32 -12.18 0.09
N LEU A 266 -6.45 -12.88 0.17
CA LEU A 266 -6.60 -14.23 -0.35
C LEU A 266 -6.45 -14.27 -1.86
N GLU A 267 -7.04 -13.34 -2.60
CA GLU A 267 -6.91 -13.30 -4.05
C GLU A 267 -5.45 -13.02 -4.44
N PHE A 268 -4.77 -12.09 -3.77
CA PHE A 268 -3.35 -11.81 -3.97
C PHE A 268 -2.47 -13.03 -3.65
N ILE A 269 -2.69 -13.68 -2.50
CA ILE A 269 -1.94 -14.89 -2.10
C ILE A 269 -2.23 -16.01 -3.09
N THR A 270 -3.49 -16.24 -3.45
CA THR A 270 -3.91 -17.30 -4.38
C THR A 270 -3.32 -17.07 -5.76
N ASN A 271 -3.35 -15.86 -6.30
CA ASN A 271 -2.73 -15.51 -7.57
C ASN A 271 -1.20 -15.71 -7.54
N THR A 272 -0.56 -15.32 -6.44
CA THR A 272 0.87 -15.57 -6.21
C THR A 272 1.17 -17.07 -6.12
N MET A 273 0.32 -17.84 -5.42
CA MET A 273 0.47 -19.29 -5.26
C MET A 273 0.27 -20.02 -6.58
N ASP A 274 -0.71 -19.61 -7.37
CA ASP A 274 -0.98 -20.14 -8.69
C ASP A 274 0.21 -19.89 -9.62
N MET A 275 0.76 -18.68 -9.61
CA MET A 275 1.96 -18.35 -10.36
C MET A 275 3.14 -19.25 -9.97
N MET A 276 3.39 -19.43 -8.67
CA MET A 276 4.45 -20.31 -8.16
C MET A 276 4.21 -21.79 -8.54
N SER A 277 2.98 -22.27 -8.36
CA SER A 277 2.58 -23.65 -8.65
C SER A 277 2.72 -23.97 -10.13
N ILE A 278 2.28 -23.06 -11.01
CA ILE A 278 2.45 -23.18 -12.46
C ILE A 278 3.93 -23.23 -12.81
N MET A 279 4.76 -22.32 -12.28
CA MET A 279 6.22 -22.34 -12.51
C MET A 279 6.82 -23.70 -12.14
N PHE A 280 6.50 -24.26 -10.96
CA PHE A 280 6.96 -25.59 -10.56
C PHE A 280 6.41 -26.72 -11.44
N MET A 281 5.17 -26.61 -11.91
CA MET A 281 4.58 -27.58 -12.82
C MET A 281 5.33 -27.63 -14.15
N MET A 282 5.82 -26.50 -14.66
CA MET A 282 6.62 -26.44 -15.89
C MET A 282 7.95 -27.19 -15.74
N PHE A 283 8.65 -26.98 -14.62
CA PHE A 283 9.83 -27.77 -14.27
C PHE A 283 9.49 -29.26 -14.25
N GLY A 284 8.38 -29.62 -13.59
CA GLY A 284 7.88 -30.99 -13.53
C GLY A 284 7.63 -31.59 -14.92
N LEU A 285 6.96 -30.84 -15.81
CA LEU A 285 6.63 -31.26 -17.17
C LEU A 285 7.90 -31.51 -17.99
N ILE A 286 8.89 -30.62 -17.91
CA ILE A 286 10.15 -30.76 -18.65
C ILE A 286 11.00 -31.89 -18.08
N ALA A 287 11.10 -31.99 -16.75
CA ALA A 287 11.78 -33.11 -16.09
C ALA A 287 11.15 -34.46 -16.44
N LEU A 288 9.82 -34.51 -16.55
CA LEU A 288 9.06 -35.69 -16.96
C LEU A 288 9.35 -36.05 -18.42
N ILE A 289 9.36 -35.08 -19.34
CA ILE A 289 9.72 -35.32 -20.75
C ILE A 289 11.16 -35.83 -20.87
N LEU A 290 12.11 -35.19 -20.17
CA LEU A 290 13.51 -35.62 -20.13
C LEU A 290 13.61 -37.05 -19.58
N SER A 291 12.91 -37.35 -18.50
CA SER A 291 12.85 -38.69 -17.91
C SER A 291 12.27 -39.72 -18.87
N MET A 292 11.19 -39.42 -19.58
CA MET A 292 10.63 -40.30 -20.60
C MET A 292 11.64 -40.60 -21.72
N ILE A 293 12.41 -39.59 -22.17
CA ILE A 293 13.46 -39.81 -23.18
C ILE A 293 14.56 -40.71 -22.64
N LEU A 294 14.98 -40.51 -21.38
CA LEU A 294 15.99 -41.34 -20.70
C LEU A 294 15.52 -42.78 -20.56
N ILE A 295 14.31 -42.98 -20.05
CA ILE A 295 13.70 -44.30 -19.87
C ILE A 295 13.55 -44.99 -21.23
N MET A 296 13.06 -44.29 -22.26
CA MET A 296 12.99 -44.83 -23.62
C MET A 296 14.37 -45.25 -24.13
N ASN A 297 15.41 -44.47 -23.84
CA ASN A 297 16.78 -44.84 -24.17
C ASN A 297 17.18 -46.12 -23.44
N VAL A 298 16.95 -46.24 -22.14
CA VAL A 298 17.23 -47.45 -21.35
C VAL A 298 16.54 -48.69 -21.93
N PHE A 299 15.23 -48.61 -22.20
CA PHE A 299 14.48 -49.74 -22.78
C PHE A 299 14.97 -50.13 -24.18
N ASN A 300 15.43 -49.17 -24.99
CA ASN A 300 16.04 -49.47 -26.28
C ASN A 300 17.36 -50.26 -26.15
N ILE A 301 18.06 -50.16 -25.00
CA ILE A 301 19.26 -50.93 -24.70
C ILE A 301 18.88 -52.34 -24.31
N ILE A 302 18.01 -52.48 -23.30
CA ILE A 302 17.54 -53.76 -22.76
C ILE A 302 17.00 -54.61 -23.90
N LYS A 303 16.15 -54.01 -24.74
CA LYS A 303 15.65 -54.66 -25.95
C LYS A 303 16.78 -55.17 -26.85
N LYS A 304 17.78 -54.34 -27.12
CA LYS A 304 18.86 -54.68 -28.05
C LYS A 304 19.70 -55.85 -27.51
N GLU A 305 19.88 -55.93 -26.20
CA GLU A 305 20.61 -57.01 -25.53
C GLU A 305 19.80 -58.31 -25.52
N GLN A 306 18.47 -58.22 -25.32
CA GLN A 306 17.56 -59.37 -25.25
C GLN A 306 16.90 -59.73 -26.60
N GLU A 307 17.38 -59.16 -27.72
CA GLU A 307 16.74 -59.32 -29.02
C GLU A 307 16.80 -60.77 -29.53
N TYR A 308 17.92 -61.44 -29.28
CA TYR A 308 18.14 -62.84 -29.63
C TYR A 308 17.26 -63.78 -28.79
N GLU A 309 17.18 -63.53 -27.49
CA GLU A 309 16.33 -64.29 -26.56
C GLU A 309 14.85 -64.17 -26.93
N THR A 310 14.42 -62.96 -27.29
CA THR A 310 13.07 -62.69 -27.78
C THR A 310 12.76 -63.48 -29.05
N GLY A 311 13.73 -63.59 -29.97
CA GLY A 311 13.62 -64.40 -31.18
C GLY A 311 13.47 -65.90 -30.89
N ILE A 312 14.15 -66.41 -29.85
CA ILE A 312 14.01 -67.79 -29.39
C ILE A 312 12.62 -68.03 -28.79
N PHE A 313 12.13 -67.16 -27.91
CA PHE A 313 10.78 -67.29 -27.34
C PHE A 313 9.69 -67.37 -28.42
N GLN A 314 9.80 -66.52 -29.45
CA GLN A 314 8.86 -66.54 -30.58
C GLN A 314 9.02 -67.76 -31.48
N ALA A 315 10.22 -68.34 -31.59
CA ALA A 315 10.45 -69.58 -32.33
C ALA A 315 9.88 -70.81 -31.59
N ILE A 316 9.83 -70.78 -30.26
CA ILE A 316 9.25 -71.83 -29.41
C ILE A 316 7.71 -71.76 -29.40
N GLY A 317 7.12 -70.63 -29.79
CA GLY A 317 5.67 -70.47 -29.95
C GLY A 317 5.05 -69.29 -29.21
N ALA A 318 5.83 -68.45 -28.52
CA ALA A 318 5.31 -67.27 -27.84
C ALA A 318 4.67 -66.28 -28.84
N SER A 319 3.45 -65.83 -28.53
CA SER A 319 2.75 -64.84 -29.32
C SER A 319 3.37 -63.45 -29.17
N LYS A 320 3.18 -62.60 -30.19
CA LYS A 320 3.66 -61.21 -30.15
C LYS A 320 3.03 -60.42 -29.00
N SER A 321 1.81 -60.77 -28.57
CA SER A 321 1.15 -60.14 -27.43
C SER A 321 1.78 -60.55 -26.10
N GLU A 322 2.22 -61.80 -25.96
CA GLU A 322 2.92 -62.27 -24.75
C GLU A 322 4.28 -61.61 -24.62
N THR A 323 5.04 -61.50 -25.72
CA THR A 323 6.29 -60.74 -25.74
C THR A 323 6.08 -59.27 -25.37
N PHE A 324 5.03 -58.64 -25.92
CA PHE A 324 4.71 -57.24 -25.60
C PHE A 324 4.38 -57.06 -24.12
N ARG A 325 3.52 -57.93 -23.57
CA ARG A 325 3.15 -57.90 -22.14
C ARG A 325 4.37 -58.11 -21.25
N LEU A 326 5.28 -59.01 -21.60
CA LEU A 326 6.50 -59.26 -20.82
C LEU A 326 7.38 -58.00 -20.69
N PHE A 327 7.62 -57.28 -21.79
CA PHE A 327 8.42 -56.05 -21.73
C PHE A 327 7.66 -54.90 -21.05
N LEU A 328 6.34 -54.84 -21.25
CA LEU A 328 5.51 -53.83 -20.60
C LEU A 328 5.45 -54.05 -19.08
N THR A 329 5.33 -55.29 -18.60
CA THR A 329 5.33 -55.59 -17.16
C THR A 329 6.67 -55.27 -16.51
N GLN A 330 7.79 -55.49 -17.20
CA GLN A 330 9.10 -54.98 -16.74
C GLN A 330 9.10 -53.46 -16.60
N GLY A 331 8.50 -52.75 -17.56
CA GLY A 331 8.27 -51.30 -17.49
C GLY A 331 7.46 -50.87 -16.28
N VAL A 332 6.33 -51.54 -16.03
CA VAL A 332 5.44 -51.26 -14.89
C VAL A 332 6.15 -51.52 -13.56
N VAL A 333 6.86 -52.65 -13.41
CA VAL A 333 7.57 -52.99 -12.17
C VAL A 333 8.68 -51.97 -11.87
N MET A 334 9.47 -51.59 -12.88
CA MET A 334 10.48 -50.55 -12.71
C MET A 334 9.85 -49.19 -12.39
N GLY A 335 8.69 -48.89 -12.98
CA GLY A 335 7.91 -47.70 -12.68
C GLY A 335 7.39 -47.67 -11.23
N LEU A 336 6.88 -48.79 -10.71
CA LEU A 336 6.43 -48.92 -9.33
C LEU A 336 7.57 -48.73 -8.33
N ILE A 337 8.69 -49.43 -8.55
CA ILE A 337 9.88 -49.30 -7.69
C ILE A 337 10.41 -47.86 -7.75
N GLY A 338 10.49 -47.30 -8.96
CA GLY A 338 10.92 -45.92 -9.18
C GLY A 338 10.00 -44.89 -8.52
N ALA A 339 8.69 -45.08 -8.57
CA ALA A 339 7.71 -44.20 -7.94
C ALA A 339 7.82 -44.25 -6.41
N VAL A 340 7.95 -45.44 -5.79
CA VAL A 340 8.14 -45.56 -4.34
C VAL A 340 9.41 -44.85 -3.88
N ILE A 341 10.55 -45.13 -4.54
CA ILE A 341 11.82 -44.48 -4.21
C ILE A 341 11.73 -42.97 -4.48
N GLY A 342 11.06 -42.58 -5.56
CA GLY A 342 10.84 -41.20 -5.97
C GLY A 342 10.07 -40.41 -4.91
N THR A 343 8.94 -40.91 -4.43
CA THR A 343 8.12 -40.26 -3.39
C THR A 343 8.87 -40.13 -2.06
N ILE A 344 9.61 -41.17 -1.64
CA ILE A 344 10.43 -41.11 -0.42
C ILE A 344 11.56 -40.08 -0.58
N SER A 345 12.24 -40.09 -1.73
CA SER A 345 13.33 -39.15 -2.01
C SER A 345 12.81 -37.72 -2.15
N SER A 346 11.62 -37.52 -2.73
CA SER A 346 11.03 -36.18 -2.88
C SER A 346 10.66 -35.56 -1.55
N TYR A 347 10.19 -36.35 -0.59
CA TYR A 347 9.96 -35.88 0.78
C TYR A 347 11.28 -35.39 1.42
N PHE A 348 12.34 -36.21 1.37
CA PHE A 348 13.64 -35.83 1.94
C PHE A 348 14.26 -34.61 1.25
N ILE A 349 14.14 -34.51 -0.08
CA ILE A 349 14.62 -33.35 -0.84
C ILE A 349 13.81 -32.11 -0.48
N SER A 350 12.48 -32.22 -0.38
CA SER A 350 11.63 -31.10 0.03
C SER A 350 12.04 -30.61 1.41
N TYR A 351 12.27 -31.52 2.36
CA TYR A 351 12.77 -31.20 3.69
C TYR A 351 14.09 -30.43 3.67
N VAL A 352 15.07 -30.85 2.86
CA VAL A 352 16.37 -30.15 2.75
C VAL A 352 16.23 -28.78 2.10
N ILE A 353 15.41 -28.65 1.04
CA ILE A 353 15.15 -27.35 0.41
C ILE A 353 14.54 -26.42 1.43
N PHE A 354 13.53 -26.89 2.18
CA PHE A 354 12.86 -26.10 3.20
C PHE A 354 13.81 -25.71 4.34
N SER A 355 14.53 -26.65 4.97
CA SER A 355 15.41 -26.33 6.09
C SER A 355 16.44 -25.25 5.73
N VAL A 356 17.02 -25.34 4.53
CA VAL A 356 17.98 -24.32 4.07
C VAL A 356 17.29 -22.98 3.79
N THR A 357 16.07 -23.01 3.28
CA THR A 357 15.28 -21.80 2.99
C THR A 357 14.88 -21.09 4.30
N VAL A 358 14.42 -21.82 5.32
CA VAL A 358 14.10 -21.25 6.64
C VAL A 358 15.32 -20.60 7.27
N ASP A 359 16.46 -21.30 7.31
CA ASP A 359 17.70 -20.77 7.89
C ASP A 359 18.18 -19.51 7.17
N THR A 360 18.00 -19.44 5.83
CA THR A 360 18.35 -18.24 5.07
C THR A 360 17.37 -17.09 5.30
N LEU A 361 16.08 -17.37 5.41
CA LEU A 361 15.05 -16.37 5.72
C LEU A 361 15.25 -15.77 7.10
N GLN A 362 15.49 -16.59 8.13
CA GLN A 362 15.81 -16.13 9.48
C GLN A 362 17.10 -15.29 9.53
N SER A 363 18.08 -15.60 8.68
CA SER A 363 19.36 -14.87 8.63
C SER A 363 19.31 -13.53 7.88
N LEU A 364 18.27 -13.29 7.08
CA LEU A 364 18.12 -12.10 6.23
C LEU A 364 17.16 -11.05 6.82
N SER A 365 16.47 -11.36 7.93
CA SER A 365 15.76 -10.45 8.83
C SER A 365 15.25 -9.15 8.19
N ILE A 366 14.09 -9.19 7.54
CA ILE A 366 13.34 -8.00 7.14
C ILE A 366 11.88 -8.23 7.53
N ALA A 367 11.36 -7.32 8.35
CA ALA A 367 10.07 -7.30 9.03
C ALA A 367 9.90 -8.35 10.18
N GLU A 368 9.96 -7.86 11.42
CA GLU A 368 9.34 -8.52 12.56
C GLU A 368 7.85 -8.72 12.22
N GLY A 369 7.43 -9.96 11.92
CA GLY A 369 6.01 -10.25 11.75
C GLY A 369 5.70 -11.38 10.78
N PHE A 370 6.31 -11.46 9.60
CA PHE A 370 5.86 -12.39 8.53
C PHE A 370 6.73 -13.65 8.36
N VAL A 371 7.63 -13.96 9.31
CA VAL A 371 8.46 -15.16 9.25
C VAL A 371 7.89 -16.22 10.19
N PRO A 372 7.33 -17.33 9.68
CA PRO A 372 6.85 -18.41 10.53
C PRO A 372 7.98 -18.98 11.39
N ASP A 373 7.74 -19.12 12.69
CA ASP A 373 8.69 -19.69 13.67
C ASP A 373 9.12 -21.11 13.31
N SER A 374 8.29 -21.85 12.59
CA SER A 374 8.62 -23.17 12.06
C SER A 374 7.84 -23.50 10.80
N PHE A 375 8.49 -24.18 9.85
CA PHE A 375 7.86 -24.65 8.63
C PHE A 375 7.43 -26.12 8.80
N GLU A 376 6.13 -26.39 8.75
CA GLU A 376 5.59 -27.75 8.73
C GLU A 376 5.42 -28.27 7.30
N ILE A 377 5.94 -29.46 7.02
CA ILE A 377 5.76 -30.11 5.71
C ILE A 377 4.42 -30.82 5.68
N ILE A 378 3.44 -30.21 5.02
CA ILE A 378 2.12 -30.80 4.82
C ILE A 378 2.15 -31.80 3.66
N LEU A 379 1.75 -33.04 3.96
CA LEU A 379 1.66 -34.13 3.00
C LEU A 379 0.20 -34.49 2.70
N LEU A 380 -0.37 -33.84 1.69
CA LEU A 380 -1.72 -34.17 1.23
C LEU A 380 -1.76 -35.57 0.58
N PRO A 381 -2.75 -36.42 0.92
CA PRO A 381 -2.92 -37.74 0.30
C PRO A 381 -3.03 -37.67 -1.23
N GLN A 382 -3.69 -36.64 -1.74
CA GLN A 382 -3.86 -36.40 -3.17
C GLN A 382 -2.50 -36.17 -3.86
N THR A 383 -1.57 -35.46 -3.24
CA THR A 383 -0.24 -35.19 -3.78
C THR A 383 0.61 -36.46 -3.90
N ILE A 384 0.49 -37.36 -2.93
CA ILE A 384 1.14 -38.68 -2.99
C ILE A 384 0.55 -39.51 -4.14
N ILE A 385 -0.77 -39.54 -4.27
CA ILE A 385 -1.45 -40.32 -5.31
C ILE A 385 -1.09 -39.78 -6.71
N THR A 386 -1.17 -38.47 -6.92
CA THR A 386 -0.89 -37.85 -8.22
C THR A 386 0.56 -38.05 -8.63
N THR A 387 1.53 -37.80 -7.74
CA THR A 387 2.95 -38.02 -8.04
C THR A 387 3.25 -39.49 -8.36
N PHE A 388 2.61 -40.42 -7.65
CA PHE A 388 2.75 -41.85 -7.91
C PHE A 388 2.17 -42.26 -9.28
N VAL A 389 0.96 -41.80 -9.59
CA VAL A 389 0.28 -42.06 -10.87
C VAL A 389 1.07 -41.48 -12.04
N VAL A 390 1.56 -40.24 -11.91
CA VAL A 390 2.38 -39.57 -12.93
C VAL A 390 3.71 -40.30 -13.11
N GLY A 391 4.37 -40.70 -12.01
CA GLY A 391 5.62 -41.46 -12.05
C GLY A 391 5.50 -42.80 -12.77
N VAL A 392 4.53 -43.63 -12.35
CA VAL A 392 4.25 -44.94 -12.99
C VAL A 392 3.78 -44.76 -14.43
N GLY A 393 2.85 -43.83 -14.66
CA GLY A 393 2.31 -43.51 -15.98
C GLY A 393 3.39 -43.11 -16.96
N SER A 394 4.34 -42.27 -16.54
CA SER A 394 5.46 -41.83 -17.38
C SER A 394 6.35 -43.00 -17.83
N CYS A 395 6.61 -43.97 -16.94
CA CYS A 395 7.39 -45.17 -17.26
C CYS A 395 6.65 -46.09 -18.24
N ILE A 396 5.33 -46.25 -18.06
CA ILE A 396 4.49 -47.04 -18.97
C ILE A 396 4.50 -46.43 -20.37
N ILE A 397 4.28 -45.11 -20.46
CA ILE A 397 4.28 -44.37 -21.74
C ILE A 397 5.65 -44.49 -22.43
N ALA A 398 6.74 -44.28 -21.69
CA ALA A 398 8.10 -44.33 -22.22
C ALA A 398 8.51 -45.74 -22.69
N SER A 399 8.05 -46.79 -22.00
CA SER A 399 8.33 -48.18 -22.35
C SER A 399 7.41 -48.74 -23.44
N LEU A 400 6.26 -48.11 -23.70
CA LEU A 400 5.25 -48.57 -24.65
C LEU A 400 5.81 -48.69 -26.07
N TYR A 401 6.48 -47.65 -26.56
CA TYR A 401 7.02 -47.61 -27.93
C TYR A 401 8.15 -48.63 -28.15
N PRO A 402 9.19 -48.71 -27.29
CA PRO A 402 10.22 -49.76 -27.39
C PRO A 402 9.64 -51.17 -27.34
N SER A 403 8.72 -51.43 -26.41
CA SER A 403 8.08 -52.74 -26.20
C SER A 403 7.23 -53.17 -27.40
N TRP A 404 6.40 -52.25 -27.91
CA TRP A 404 5.56 -52.51 -29.08
C TRP A 404 6.41 -52.83 -30.31
N LYS A 405 7.46 -52.04 -30.53
CA LYS A 405 8.40 -52.26 -31.63
C LYS A 405 9.25 -53.50 -31.45
N ALA A 406 9.52 -53.95 -30.22
CA ALA A 406 10.24 -55.20 -29.95
C ALA A 406 9.40 -56.42 -30.33
N SER A 407 8.14 -56.47 -29.89
CA SER A 407 7.24 -57.60 -30.11
C SER A 407 6.97 -57.91 -31.58
N ARG A 408 7.08 -56.92 -32.47
CA ARG A 408 6.76 -57.04 -33.90
C ARG A 408 7.97 -57.30 -34.79
N LYS A 409 9.18 -57.44 -34.25
CA LYS A 409 10.37 -57.74 -35.07
C LYS A 409 10.27 -59.17 -35.63
N PRO A 410 10.52 -59.41 -36.94
CA PRO A 410 10.43 -60.75 -37.52
C PRO A 410 11.45 -61.73 -36.89
N ILE A 411 11.01 -62.94 -36.57
CA ILE A 411 11.81 -64.00 -35.93
C ILE A 411 13.13 -64.25 -36.68
N ILE A 412 13.07 -64.33 -38.02
CA ILE A 412 14.26 -64.57 -38.85
C ILE A 412 15.28 -63.43 -38.74
N GLU A 413 14.84 -62.20 -38.50
CA GLU A 413 15.71 -61.04 -38.33
C GLU A 413 16.40 -61.03 -36.95
N CYS A 414 15.73 -61.59 -35.93
CA CYS A 414 16.32 -61.78 -34.61
C CYS A 414 17.34 -62.93 -34.56
N LEU A 415 17.14 -63.99 -35.37
CA LEU A 415 17.99 -65.20 -35.38
C LEU A 415 19.08 -65.20 -36.47
N SER A 416 18.92 -64.42 -37.55
CA SER A 416 19.89 -64.31 -38.63
C SER A 416 20.40 -62.86 -38.77
N PRO A 417 21.65 -62.56 -38.40
CA PRO A 417 22.21 -61.20 -38.48
C PRO A 417 22.68 -60.82 -39.89
N LEU A 418 22.45 -61.66 -40.90
CA LEU A 418 22.94 -61.44 -42.26
C LEU A 418 21.87 -60.75 -43.11
N GLU A 419 22.16 -59.46 -43.36
CA GLU A 419 21.48 -58.54 -44.27
C GLU A 419 20.18 -57.91 -43.78
N GLU A 420 20.33 -56.76 -43.12
CA GLU A 420 19.36 -55.67 -43.21
C GLU A 420 19.30 -55.24 -44.69
N LYS A 421 18.51 -55.93 -45.53
CA LYS A 421 18.32 -55.54 -46.92
C LYS A 421 17.67 -54.15 -46.96
N THR A 422 18.41 -53.21 -47.53
CA THR A 422 17.98 -51.91 -48.05
C THR A 422 16.75 -52.07 -48.95
N LYS A 423 15.55 -52.12 -48.35
CA LYS A 423 14.29 -51.94 -49.09
C LYS A 423 13.56 -50.68 -48.63
N ARG A 424 13.49 -49.75 -49.59
CA ARG A 424 12.61 -48.56 -49.72
C ARG A 424 13.11 -47.22 -49.15
N GLU A 425 14.00 -46.60 -49.92
CA GLU A 425 14.33 -45.16 -49.83
C GLU A 425 13.13 -44.23 -50.11
N LYS A 426 12.06 -44.68 -50.79
CA LYS A 426 10.89 -43.83 -51.12
C LYS A 426 9.96 -43.51 -49.94
N LYS A 427 10.02 -44.19 -48.79
CA LYS A 427 9.15 -43.89 -47.62
C LYS A 427 9.75 -42.88 -46.63
N HIS A 428 10.97 -42.41 -46.87
CA HIS A 428 11.67 -41.54 -45.92
C HIS A 428 11.23 -40.08 -46.00
N TYR A 429 10.81 -39.59 -47.18
CA TYR A 429 10.32 -38.22 -47.34
C TYR A 429 8.98 -38.02 -46.61
N ILE A 430 8.03 -38.95 -46.74
CA ILE A 430 6.71 -38.87 -46.09
C ILE A 430 6.85 -38.84 -44.57
N LYS A 431 7.71 -39.70 -43.99
CA LYS A 431 7.94 -39.72 -42.54
C LYS A 431 8.58 -38.44 -42.02
N ARG A 432 9.43 -37.79 -42.81
CA ARG A 432 10.01 -36.48 -42.47
C ARG A 432 8.99 -35.36 -42.62
N ALA A 433 8.16 -35.40 -43.66
CA ALA A 433 7.06 -34.45 -43.83
C ALA A 433 6.09 -34.51 -42.65
N ILE A 434 5.70 -35.72 -42.21
CA ILE A 434 4.86 -35.91 -41.01
C ILE A 434 5.53 -35.35 -39.76
N SER A 435 6.84 -35.56 -39.56
CA SER A 435 7.52 -34.99 -38.38
C SER A 435 7.65 -33.47 -38.41
N TYR A 436 7.77 -32.86 -39.59
CA TYR A 436 7.72 -31.40 -39.73
C TYR A 436 6.33 -30.88 -39.39
N ILE A 437 5.27 -31.52 -39.91
CA ILE A 437 3.88 -31.18 -39.60
C ILE A 437 3.64 -31.25 -38.09
N ILE A 438 4.05 -32.34 -37.43
CA ILE A 438 3.88 -32.48 -35.96
C ILE A 438 4.59 -31.35 -35.21
N GLY A 439 5.86 -31.07 -35.53
CA GLY A 439 6.61 -30.00 -34.86
C GLY A 439 5.98 -28.63 -35.09
N SER A 440 5.57 -28.33 -36.31
CA SER A 440 4.86 -27.08 -36.64
C SER A 440 3.49 -26.99 -35.98
N SER A 441 2.72 -28.08 -35.91
CA SER A 441 1.43 -28.12 -35.21
C SER A 441 1.58 -27.82 -33.72
N ILE A 442 2.63 -28.33 -33.05
CA ILE A 442 2.89 -28.03 -31.64
C ILE A 442 3.16 -26.52 -31.44
N ILE A 443 3.93 -25.89 -32.33
CA ILE A 443 4.16 -24.43 -32.28
C ILE A 443 2.86 -23.67 -32.51
N VAL A 444 2.06 -24.07 -33.51
CA VAL A 444 0.78 -23.42 -33.81
C VAL A 444 -0.18 -23.55 -32.63
N ILE A 445 -0.25 -24.71 -31.97
CA ILE A 445 -1.06 -24.90 -30.76
C ILE A 445 -0.54 -24.01 -29.62
N GLY A 446 0.78 -23.94 -29.41
CA GLY A 446 1.37 -23.07 -28.39
C GLY A 446 1.07 -21.59 -28.63
N LEU A 447 1.25 -21.10 -29.87
CA LEU A 447 0.88 -19.72 -30.24
C LEU A 447 -0.62 -19.48 -30.14
N TRP A 448 -1.45 -20.46 -30.51
CA TRP A 448 -2.89 -20.37 -30.37
C TRP A 448 -3.32 -20.26 -28.91
N MET A 449 -2.70 -21.04 -28.01
CA MET A 449 -2.94 -20.93 -26.56
C MET A 449 -2.56 -19.56 -26.00
N ILE A 450 -1.46 -18.99 -26.47
CA ILE A 450 -1.02 -17.64 -26.06
C ILE A 450 -2.04 -16.57 -26.47
N ASN A 451 -2.74 -16.74 -27.59
CA ASN A 451 -3.63 -15.72 -28.16
C ASN A 451 -5.13 -16.01 -27.91
N LEU A 452 -5.48 -16.93 -27.01
CA LEU A 452 -6.89 -17.23 -26.70
C LEU A 452 -7.50 -16.10 -25.87
N PRO A 453 -8.61 -15.47 -26.33
CA PRO A 453 -9.32 -14.44 -25.54
C PRO A 453 -9.88 -15.00 -24.25
N SER A 454 -9.80 -14.19 -23.19
CA SER A 454 -10.05 -14.47 -21.77
C SER A 454 -11.49 -14.82 -21.37
N SER A 455 -12.33 -15.36 -22.26
CA SER A 455 -13.66 -15.81 -21.88
C SER A 455 -13.54 -17.05 -20.98
N GLY A 456 -13.98 -16.94 -19.72
CA GLY A 456 -13.83 -17.90 -18.60
C GLY A 456 -14.38 -19.32 -18.76
N GLY A 457 -14.34 -19.92 -19.95
CA GLY A 457 -14.69 -21.31 -20.23
C GLY A 457 -13.46 -22.17 -20.49
N GLY A 458 -12.61 -22.37 -19.49
CA GLY A 458 -11.54 -23.37 -19.52
C GLY A 458 -12.10 -24.79 -19.39
N PHE A 459 -11.51 -25.75 -20.10
CA PHE A 459 -11.93 -27.16 -20.11
C PHE A 459 -11.80 -27.80 -18.71
N GLU A 460 -12.93 -27.89 -17.99
CA GLU A 460 -13.14 -28.40 -16.61
C GLU A 460 -12.76 -29.89 -16.34
N GLY A 461 -12.00 -30.54 -17.22
CA GLY A 461 -11.79 -31.99 -17.18
C GLY A 461 -10.38 -32.46 -16.81
N GLY A 462 -10.11 -32.70 -15.52
CA GLY A 462 -9.31 -33.86 -15.09
C GLY A 462 -7.89 -33.68 -14.56
N PHE A 463 -7.37 -32.46 -14.43
CA PHE A 463 -6.15 -32.15 -13.67
C PHE A 463 -6.44 -30.88 -12.86
N GLY A 464 -6.55 -31.02 -11.53
CA GLY A 464 -6.92 -30.02 -10.48
C GLY A 464 -7.04 -28.55 -10.90
N GLY A 465 -8.19 -27.94 -10.53
CA GLY A 465 -8.61 -26.58 -10.89
C GLY A 465 -7.53 -25.53 -10.72
N MET A 466 -7.08 -24.96 -11.85
CA MET A 466 -6.12 -23.87 -11.92
C MET A 466 -6.62 -22.84 -12.93
N GLY A 467 -6.57 -21.56 -12.56
CA GLY A 467 -7.03 -20.42 -13.36
C GLY A 467 -6.52 -20.45 -14.81
N GLY A 468 -7.47 -20.56 -15.74
CA GLY A 468 -7.17 -20.84 -17.16
C GLY A 468 -6.32 -19.80 -17.90
N GLN A 469 -6.22 -18.56 -17.38
CA GLN A 469 -5.44 -17.48 -18.00
C GLN A 469 -3.94 -17.62 -17.69
N ASN A 470 -3.60 -17.76 -16.41
CA ASN A 470 -2.22 -17.93 -15.95
C ASN A 470 -1.61 -19.20 -16.59
N MET A 471 -2.37 -20.29 -16.70
CA MET A 471 -1.89 -21.51 -17.35
C MET A 471 -1.47 -21.31 -18.81
N ASN A 472 -2.18 -20.48 -19.58
CA ASN A 472 -1.88 -20.24 -20.99
C ASN A 472 -0.58 -19.46 -21.19
N ALA A 473 -0.33 -18.45 -20.34
CA ALA A 473 0.88 -17.63 -20.33
C ALA A 473 2.17 -18.46 -20.19
N PHE A 474 2.10 -19.59 -19.48
CA PHE A 474 3.25 -20.46 -19.22
C PHE A 474 3.29 -21.71 -20.12
N LEU A 475 2.17 -22.40 -20.32
CA LEU A 475 2.10 -23.62 -21.13
C LEU A 475 2.33 -23.32 -22.61
N GLY A 476 1.79 -22.20 -23.10
CA GLY A 476 1.93 -21.77 -24.50
C GLY A 476 3.40 -21.64 -24.93
N PRO A 477 4.22 -20.79 -24.25
CA PRO A 477 5.64 -20.66 -24.55
C PRO A 477 6.42 -21.97 -24.44
N THR A 478 6.04 -22.84 -23.49
CA THR A 478 6.69 -24.15 -23.32
C THR A 478 6.39 -25.10 -24.47
N LEU A 479 5.15 -25.11 -24.98
CA LEU A 479 4.80 -25.85 -26.19
C LEU A 479 5.56 -25.32 -27.41
N VAL A 480 5.68 -24.00 -27.55
CA VAL A 480 6.50 -23.38 -28.62
C VAL A 480 7.95 -23.85 -28.53
N LEU A 481 8.55 -23.87 -27.33
CA LEU A 481 9.89 -24.41 -27.10
C LEU A 481 10.00 -25.88 -27.54
N LEU A 482 9.04 -26.73 -27.15
CA LEU A 482 9.03 -28.16 -27.52
C LEU A 482 8.98 -28.33 -29.05
N GLY A 483 8.15 -27.52 -29.72
CA GLY A 483 8.04 -27.51 -31.17
C GLY A 483 9.31 -27.04 -31.88
N ILE A 484 9.95 -25.96 -31.39
CA ILE A 484 11.21 -25.45 -31.94
C ILE A 484 12.31 -26.50 -31.82
N ILE A 485 12.48 -27.13 -30.66
CA ILE A 485 13.53 -28.14 -30.46
C ILE A 485 13.26 -29.40 -31.29
N TRP A 486 11.99 -29.78 -31.45
CA TRP A 486 11.59 -30.86 -32.34
C TRP A 486 11.97 -30.58 -33.80
N LEU A 487 11.78 -29.35 -34.29
CA LEU A 487 12.17 -28.95 -35.64
C LEU A 487 13.70 -28.83 -35.80
N LEU A 488 14.40 -28.23 -34.84
CA LEU A 488 15.86 -28.13 -34.83
C LEU A 488 16.52 -29.51 -34.84
N SER A 489 15.92 -30.47 -34.14
CA SER A 489 16.33 -31.87 -34.15
C SER A 489 16.29 -32.51 -35.55
N LEU A 490 15.36 -32.09 -36.42
CA LEU A 490 15.28 -32.56 -37.80
C LEU A 490 16.36 -31.91 -38.70
N LEU A 491 16.77 -30.68 -38.37
CA LEU A 491 17.80 -29.92 -39.07
C LEU A 491 19.23 -30.30 -38.69
N LEU A 492 19.42 -31.18 -37.68
CA LEU A 492 20.71 -31.57 -37.13
C LEU A 492 21.77 -31.93 -38.18
N LYS A 493 21.39 -32.54 -39.32
CA LYS A 493 22.32 -32.88 -40.41
C LYS A 493 23.00 -31.64 -41.00
N TYR A 494 22.25 -30.55 -41.20
CA TYR A 494 22.76 -29.32 -41.79
C TYR A 494 23.56 -28.53 -40.77
N VAL A 495 23.04 -28.41 -39.54
CA VAL A 495 23.72 -27.72 -38.45
C VAL A 495 25.06 -28.38 -38.11
N ASN A 496 25.11 -29.71 -38.06
CA ASN A 496 26.35 -30.45 -37.81
C ASN A 496 27.42 -30.20 -38.88
N LYS A 497 27.04 -30.05 -40.16
CA LYS A 497 28.01 -29.71 -41.22
C LYS A 497 28.65 -28.34 -40.97
N GLY A 498 27.86 -27.34 -40.58
CA GLY A 498 28.37 -26.02 -40.21
C GLY A 498 29.33 -26.09 -39.02
N PHE A 499 28.94 -26.79 -37.96
CA PHE A 499 29.75 -26.95 -36.75
C PHE A 499 31.09 -27.68 -36.98
N VAL A 500 31.10 -28.74 -37.79
CA VAL A 500 32.32 -29.47 -38.14
C VAL A 500 33.30 -28.60 -38.94
N VAL A 501 32.79 -27.64 -39.72
CA VAL A 501 33.62 -26.65 -40.42
C VAL A 501 34.21 -25.65 -39.42
N LEU A 502 33.40 -25.12 -38.50
CA LEU A 502 33.81 -24.16 -37.48
C LEU A 502 34.91 -24.72 -36.54
N PHE A 503 34.76 -25.97 -36.07
CA PHE A 503 35.69 -26.63 -35.15
C PHE A 503 36.83 -27.42 -35.83
N LYS A 504 37.08 -27.15 -37.11
CA LYS A 504 38.19 -27.75 -37.88
C LYS A 504 39.57 -27.67 -37.17
N PRO A 505 39.96 -26.58 -36.47
CA PRO A 505 41.27 -26.49 -35.82
C PRO A 505 41.45 -27.49 -34.67
N TYR A 506 40.37 -27.76 -33.93
CA TYR A 506 40.36 -28.63 -32.75
C TYR A 506 40.33 -30.11 -33.13
N LEU A 507 39.58 -30.46 -34.19
CA LEU A 507 39.33 -31.86 -34.59
C LEU A 507 40.43 -32.49 -35.47
N ARG A 508 41.50 -31.75 -35.82
CA ARG A 508 42.66 -32.16 -36.66
C ARG A 508 42.56 -33.52 -37.37
N LYS A 509 43.09 -34.60 -36.76
CA LYS A 509 43.17 -35.96 -37.35
C LYS A 509 41.90 -36.80 -37.16
N THR A 510 40.96 -36.36 -36.32
CA THR A 510 39.73 -37.10 -35.97
C THR A 510 38.47 -36.55 -36.65
N ARG A 511 38.55 -35.40 -37.35
CA ARG A 511 37.42 -34.72 -38.01
C ARG A 511 36.54 -35.64 -38.86
N LEU A 512 37.16 -36.40 -39.78
CA LEU A 512 36.44 -37.30 -40.69
C LEU A 512 35.71 -38.44 -39.95
N LEU A 513 36.28 -38.88 -38.82
CA LEU A 513 35.66 -39.90 -37.98
C LEU A 513 34.47 -39.31 -37.23
N THR A 514 34.62 -38.13 -36.64
CA THR A 514 33.55 -37.46 -35.89
C THR A 514 32.37 -37.08 -36.79
N GLU A 515 32.62 -36.52 -37.97
CA GLU A 515 31.58 -36.13 -38.94
C GLU A 515 30.74 -37.32 -39.41
N LYS A 516 31.42 -38.43 -39.77
CA LYS A 516 30.73 -39.67 -40.19
C LYS A 516 30.02 -40.36 -39.03
N ASN A 517 30.55 -40.26 -37.81
CA ASN A 517 29.99 -40.93 -36.63
C ASN A 517 28.66 -40.30 -36.18
N ILE A 518 28.59 -38.97 -36.11
CA ILE A 518 27.37 -38.25 -35.74
C ILE A 518 26.22 -38.56 -36.72
N LEU A 519 26.54 -38.71 -38.01
CA LEU A 519 25.55 -38.96 -39.07
C LEU A 519 25.18 -40.43 -39.28
N ARG A 520 25.93 -41.39 -38.69
CA ARG A 520 25.68 -42.84 -38.84
C ARG A 520 24.43 -43.32 -38.11
N HIS A 521 24.10 -42.74 -36.95
CA HIS A 521 22.94 -43.14 -36.15
C HIS A 521 22.04 -41.95 -35.78
N PRO A 522 21.39 -41.30 -36.76
CA PRO A 522 20.69 -40.04 -36.56
C PRO A 522 19.61 -40.12 -35.47
N LYS A 523 18.92 -41.27 -35.34
CA LYS A 523 17.89 -41.46 -34.32
C LYS A 523 18.42 -41.37 -32.88
N ARG A 524 19.66 -41.81 -32.63
CA ARG A 524 20.26 -41.80 -31.29
C ARG A 524 20.81 -40.42 -30.95
N THR A 525 21.42 -39.79 -31.95
CA THR A 525 22.00 -38.45 -31.84
C THR A 525 20.94 -37.37 -31.63
N VAL A 526 19.81 -37.49 -32.32
CA VAL A 526 18.68 -36.54 -32.20
C VAL A 526 18.11 -36.51 -30.79
N LEU A 527 17.91 -37.66 -30.14
CA LEU A 527 17.37 -37.71 -28.77
C LEU A 527 18.30 -37.01 -27.77
N THR A 528 19.60 -37.17 -27.93
CA THR A 528 20.59 -36.53 -27.03
C THR A 528 20.73 -35.04 -27.29
N PHE A 529 20.74 -34.65 -28.57
CA PHE A 529 20.66 -33.24 -28.93
C PHE A 529 19.41 -32.58 -28.34
N ALA A 530 18.25 -33.22 -28.50
CA ALA A 530 16.98 -32.72 -27.97
C ALA A 530 17.01 -32.61 -26.44
N MET A 531 17.54 -33.60 -25.72
CA MET A 531 17.69 -33.50 -24.26
C MET A 531 18.54 -32.29 -23.84
N ILE A 532 19.72 -32.11 -24.43
CA ILE A 532 20.60 -30.98 -24.09
C ILE A 532 19.90 -29.65 -24.42
N ALA A 533 19.35 -29.55 -25.64
CA ALA A 533 18.67 -28.35 -26.10
C ALA A 533 17.47 -27.99 -25.21
N LEU A 534 16.64 -28.98 -24.83
CA LEU A 534 15.50 -28.81 -23.92
C LEU A 534 15.94 -28.27 -22.57
N THR A 535 16.93 -28.93 -21.95
CA THR A 535 17.44 -28.49 -20.65
C THR A 535 18.00 -27.06 -20.74
N THR A 536 18.90 -26.78 -21.69
CA THR A 536 19.51 -25.43 -21.79
C THR A 536 18.51 -24.35 -22.19
N SER A 537 17.54 -24.68 -23.06
CA SER A 537 16.50 -23.75 -23.48
C SER A 537 15.64 -23.33 -22.30
N PHE A 538 15.21 -24.30 -21.51
CA PHE A 538 14.37 -24.02 -20.36
C PHE A 538 15.12 -23.28 -19.25
N LEU A 539 16.38 -23.67 -18.98
CA LEU A 539 17.25 -22.96 -18.02
C LEU A 539 17.38 -21.47 -18.41
N ILE A 540 17.57 -21.17 -19.69
CA ILE A 540 17.73 -19.80 -20.19
C ILE A 540 16.39 -19.06 -20.19
N GLY A 541 15.30 -19.69 -20.65
CA GLY A 541 13.97 -19.08 -20.69
C GLY A 541 13.49 -18.67 -19.30
N MET A 542 13.61 -19.57 -18.33
CA MET A 542 13.28 -19.28 -16.93
C MET A 542 14.19 -18.21 -16.31
N SER A 543 15.48 -18.19 -16.66
CA SER A 543 16.40 -17.16 -16.15
C SER A 543 16.10 -15.78 -16.72
N ILE A 544 15.73 -15.66 -18.00
CA ILE A 544 15.30 -14.39 -18.59
C ILE A 544 14.06 -13.87 -17.87
N MET A 545 13.07 -14.75 -17.68
CA MET A 545 11.84 -14.40 -16.95
C MET A 545 12.14 -13.93 -15.53
N MET A 546 12.99 -14.66 -14.80
CA MET A 546 13.29 -14.36 -13.41
C MET A 546 14.05 -13.03 -13.23
N ASP A 547 15.07 -12.77 -14.04
CA ASP A 547 15.80 -11.50 -13.96
C ASP A 547 14.93 -10.34 -14.47
N SER A 548 14.00 -10.58 -15.42
CA SER A 548 13.01 -9.59 -15.85
C SER A 548 11.99 -9.27 -14.75
N MET A 549 11.57 -10.25 -13.95
CA MET A 549 10.72 -10.01 -12.77
C MET A 549 11.47 -9.23 -11.68
N ARG A 550 12.73 -9.60 -11.41
CA ARG A 550 13.56 -8.91 -10.42
C ARG A 550 13.80 -7.45 -10.79
N GLU A 551 14.06 -7.17 -12.06
CA GLU A 551 14.20 -5.80 -12.55
C GLU A 551 12.86 -5.07 -12.58
N GLY A 552 11.78 -5.80 -12.90
CA GLY A 552 10.41 -5.33 -12.81
C GLY A 552 10.03 -4.77 -11.43
N VAL A 553 10.49 -5.40 -10.35
CA VAL A 553 10.32 -4.86 -8.98
C VAL A 553 10.98 -3.49 -8.84
N ASN A 554 12.21 -3.31 -9.33
CA ASN A 554 12.89 -2.02 -9.21
C ASN A 554 12.12 -0.92 -9.94
N THR A 555 11.65 -1.21 -11.16
CA THR A 555 10.85 -0.26 -11.96
C THR A 555 9.50 0.02 -11.32
N THR A 556 8.86 -1.01 -10.76
CA THR A 556 7.59 -0.86 -10.05
C THR A 556 7.73 -0.01 -8.81
N VAL A 557 8.71 -0.32 -7.97
CA VAL A 557 8.96 0.45 -6.74
C VAL A 557 9.39 1.87 -7.08
N PHE A 558 10.14 2.08 -8.16
CA PHE A 558 10.44 3.41 -8.65
C PHE A 558 9.17 4.15 -9.11
N ASN A 559 8.30 3.49 -9.88
CA ASN A 559 7.02 4.07 -10.33
C ASN A 559 6.06 4.36 -9.18
N PHE A 560 6.16 3.61 -8.07
CA PHE A 560 5.35 3.78 -6.87
C PHE A 560 5.90 4.87 -5.95
N VAL A 561 7.20 4.81 -5.62
CA VAL A 561 7.83 5.70 -4.63
C VAL A 561 8.23 7.04 -5.27
N GLY A 562 8.74 7.04 -6.50
CA GLY A 562 9.19 8.24 -7.22
C GLY A 562 10.53 8.82 -6.73
N SER A 563 10.76 8.86 -5.41
CA SER A 563 11.96 9.38 -4.73
C SER A 563 12.73 8.29 -3.98
N ASP A 564 13.83 8.63 -3.29
CA ASP A 564 14.59 7.68 -2.47
C ASP A 564 13.98 7.52 -1.07
N ALA A 565 13.50 8.62 -0.48
CA ALA A 565 12.67 8.63 0.72
C ALA A 565 11.36 9.39 0.47
N ARG A 566 10.28 8.95 1.11
CA ARG A 566 8.97 9.60 1.01
C ARG A 566 8.32 9.69 2.39
N ILE A 567 7.78 10.85 2.72
CA ILE A 567 7.21 11.13 4.05
C ILE A 567 5.90 11.87 3.90
N TYR A 568 4.86 11.35 4.55
CA TYR A 568 3.56 11.97 4.60
C TYR A 568 3.36 12.63 5.94
N THR A 569 2.90 13.87 5.90
CA THR A 569 2.72 14.68 7.10
C THR A 569 1.40 15.43 7.05
N TYR A 570 0.81 15.63 8.22
CA TYR A 570 -0.30 16.56 8.38
C TYR A 570 0.19 17.94 8.83
N ASN A 571 -0.47 18.97 8.31
CA ASN A 571 -0.35 20.37 8.77
C ASN A 571 1.06 20.97 8.64
N THR A 572 1.89 20.43 7.75
CA THR A 572 3.17 21.04 7.40
C THR A 572 2.94 22.17 6.40
N PRO A 573 3.55 23.35 6.57
CA PRO A 573 3.46 24.41 5.57
C PRO A 573 4.39 24.12 4.40
N ARG A 574 4.09 24.64 3.20
CA ARG A 574 5.01 24.54 2.05
C ARG A 574 6.42 25.03 2.37
N SER A 575 6.58 26.07 3.19
CA SER A 575 7.90 26.60 3.56
C SER A 575 8.81 25.58 4.27
N PHE A 576 8.23 24.47 4.74
CA PHE A 576 8.97 23.36 5.33
C PHE A 576 9.88 22.65 4.33
N GLU A 577 9.60 22.76 3.02
CA GLU A 577 10.46 22.25 1.93
C GLU A 577 11.90 22.78 2.04
N ASP A 578 12.06 24.10 2.21
CA ASP A 578 13.36 24.76 2.38
C ASP A 578 14.09 24.30 3.66
N GLU A 579 13.33 23.91 4.71
CA GLU A 579 13.90 23.45 5.98
C GLU A 579 14.35 22.00 5.92
N LEU A 580 13.59 21.15 5.21
CA LEU A 580 13.96 19.77 4.92
C LEU A 580 15.19 19.70 4.01
N ASP A 581 15.26 20.52 2.96
CA ASP A 581 16.42 20.57 2.05
C ASP A 581 17.75 20.91 2.77
N THR A 582 17.70 21.56 3.94
CA THR A 582 18.91 21.87 4.73
C THR A 582 19.40 20.74 5.62
N GLN A 583 18.65 19.63 5.74
CA GLN A 583 19.04 18.50 6.58
C GLN A 583 20.19 17.70 5.95
N PRO A 584 21.08 17.09 6.76
CA PRO A 584 22.24 16.39 6.23
C PRO A 584 21.84 15.14 5.43
N GLY A 585 22.49 14.92 4.29
CA GLY A 585 22.31 13.74 3.44
C GLY A 585 21.20 13.86 2.39
N ILE A 586 20.49 14.99 2.35
CA ILE A 586 19.45 15.29 1.36
C ILE A 586 20.05 16.09 0.20
N GLU A 587 19.83 15.64 -1.03
CA GLU A 587 20.25 16.34 -2.25
C GLU A 587 19.20 17.35 -2.73
N ASP A 588 17.93 16.96 -2.64
CA ASP A 588 16.78 17.79 -3.04
C ASP A 588 15.49 17.25 -2.38
N VAL A 589 14.49 18.12 -2.20
CA VAL A 589 13.17 17.79 -1.67
C VAL A 589 12.09 18.45 -2.50
N MET A 590 11.03 17.71 -2.78
CA MET A 590 9.83 18.23 -3.42
C MET A 590 8.62 17.98 -2.52
N GLY A 591 7.90 19.05 -2.18
CA GLY A 591 6.61 18.96 -1.48
C GLY A 591 5.43 18.88 -2.44
N VAL A 592 4.56 17.89 -2.26
CA VAL A 592 3.29 17.76 -2.99
C VAL A 592 2.14 17.81 -2.03
N SER A 593 1.09 18.55 -2.39
CA SER A 593 -0.17 18.51 -1.66
C SER A 593 -1.20 17.69 -2.43
N HIS A 594 -1.90 16.82 -1.72
CA HIS A 594 -2.95 15.97 -2.26
C HIS A 594 -4.30 16.42 -1.73
N GLN A 595 -5.21 16.77 -2.64
CA GLN A 595 -6.55 17.25 -2.33
C GLN A 595 -7.58 16.46 -3.12
N ASN A 596 -8.79 16.30 -2.59
CA ASN A 596 -9.89 15.74 -3.37
C ASN A 596 -10.61 16.85 -4.13
N ALA A 597 -11.17 16.50 -5.28
CA ALA A 597 -11.96 17.42 -6.09
C ALA A 597 -13.18 16.74 -6.71
N LEU A 598 -14.18 17.55 -7.06
CA LEU A 598 -15.25 17.11 -7.96
C LEU A 598 -15.01 17.69 -9.35
N ILE A 599 -15.24 16.91 -10.40
CA ILE A 599 -15.24 17.39 -11.78
C ILE A 599 -16.65 17.32 -12.36
N GLN A 600 -17.01 18.30 -13.17
CA GLN A 600 -18.30 18.29 -13.84
C GLN A 600 -18.20 17.75 -15.28
N ILE A 601 -18.85 16.61 -15.55
CA ILE A 601 -18.91 15.97 -16.86
C ILE A 601 -20.37 15.81 -17.27
N GLU A 602 -20.73 16.27 -18.47
CA GLU A 602 -22.10 16.24 -19.01
C GLU A 602 -23.20 16.86 -18.11
N GLY A 603 -22.81 17.64 -17.08
CA GLY A 603 -23.70 18.30 -16.13
C GLY A 603 -23.80 17.61 -14.77
N GLU A 604 -23.20 16.44 -14.58
CA GLU A 604 -23.11 15.72 -13.31
C GLU A 604 -21.73 15.94 -12.67
N TRP A 605 -21.71 16.03 -11.33
CA TRP A 605 -20.46 16.12 -10.55
C TRP A 605 -20.00 14.71 -10.17
N ILE A 606 -18.74 14.43 -10.44
CA ILE A 606 -18.10 13.13 -10.24
C ILE A 606 -16.87 13.36 -9.37
N GLY A 607 -16.62 12.47 -8.41
CA GLY A 607 -15.60 12.65 -7.36
C GLY A 607 -16.24 12.87 -5.99
N HIS A 608 -15.42 13.24 -5.02
CA HIS A 608 -15.88 13.55 -3.66
C HIS A 608 -15.02 14.66 -3.05
N ARG A 609 -15.50 15.23 -1.96
CA ARG A 609 -14.76 16.19 -1.14
C ARG A 609 -14.05 15.48 0.01
N SER A 610 -13.13 16.17 0.66
CA SER A 610 -12.30 15.60 1.72
C SER A 610 -13.10 15.22 2.98
N LEU A 611 -14.27 15.83 3.20
CA LEU A 611 -15.18 15.48 4.30
C LEU A 611 -16.32 14.53 3.90
N ASP A 612 -16.41 14.11 2.63
CA ASP A 612 -17.46 13.18 2.18
C ASP A 612 -17.07 11.74 2.56
N ILE A 613 -17.98 11.03 3.23
CA ILE A 613 -17.73 9.69 3.81
C ILE A 613 -18.11 8.57 2.82
N ASP A 614 -19.09 8.79 1.94
CA ASP A 614 -19.59 7.80 0.97
C ASP A 614 -19.28 8.20 -0.47
N TYR A 615 -18.41 7.45 -1.15
CA TYR A 615 -18.06 7.71 -2.55
C TYR A 615 -17.69 6.45 -3.35
N ASN A 616 -18.15 6.39 -4.60
CA ASN A 616 -17.81 5.31 -5.55
C ASN A 616 -16.67 5.71 -6.51
N VAL A 617 -16.33 6.99 -6.56
CA VAL A 617 -15.29 7.55 -7.45
C VAL A 617 -14.48 8.60 -6.71
N SER A 618 -13.16 8.46 -6.72
CA SER A 618 -12.19 9.40 -6.13
C SER A 618 -11.43 10.15 -7.22
N ILE A 619 -11.25 11.45 -7.03
CA ILE A 619 -10.46 12.30 -7.93
C ILE A 619 -9.43 13.04 -7.10
N SER A 620 -8.21 12.53 -7.15
CA SER A 620 -7.06 13.09 -6.44
C SER A 620 -6.43 14.21 -7.29
N THR A 621 -6.49 15.42 -6.75
CA THR A 621 -5.77 16.59 -7.24
C THR A 621 -4.39 16.64 -6.60
N ASN A 622 -3.37 16.44 -7.43
CA ASN A 622 -1.97 16.48 -7.04
C ASN A 622 -1.39 17.87 -7.40
N VAL A 623 -1.08 18.67 -6.38
CA VAL A 623 -0.51 19.99 -6.54
C VAL A 623 1.02 19.87 -6.55
N ILE A 624 1.61 19.97 -7.74
CA ILE A 624 3.02 19.66 -8.00
C ILE A 624 3.84 20.91 -8.34
N ASP A 625 5.15 20.87 -8.10
CA ASP A 625 6.10 21.84 -8.65
C ASP A 625 6.59 21.39 -10.03
N PRO A 626 6.20 22.07 -11.14
CA PRO A 626 6.62 21.67 -12.48
C PRO A 626 8.14 21.75 -12.71
N ILE A 627 8.89 22.52 -11.91
CA ILE A 627 10.34 22.63 -12.03
C ILE A 627 11.00 21.38 -11.44
N ALA A 628 10.66 21.02 -10.21
CA ALA A 628 11.17 19.82 -9.56
C ALA A 628 10.84 18.55 -10.37
N ILE A 629 9.63 18.50 -10.97
CA ILE A 629 9.23 17.37 -11.80
C ILE A 629 10.11 17.20 -13.05
N LYS A 630 10.57 18.31 -13.67
CA LYS A 630 11.49 18.26 -14.82
C LYS A 630 12.87 17.74 -14.47
N GLU A 631 13.33 18.01 -13.25
CA GLU A 631 14.68 17.63 -12.82
C GLU A 631 14.76 16.13 -12.50
N HIS A 632 13.71 15.58 -11.86
CA HIS A 632 13.74 14.22 -11.33
C HIS A 632 12.95 13.18 -12.14
N PHE A 633 11.96 13.59 -12.94
CA PHE A 633 11.06 12.65 -13.63
C PHE A 633 11.13 12.75 -15.15
N THR A 634 10.90 11.61 -15.82
CA THR A 634 10.65 11.56 -17.27
C THR A 634 9.28 10.94 -17.49
N ILE A 635 8.34 11.73 -17.99
CA ILE A 635 6.93 11.33 -18.07
C ILE A 635 6.60 10.80 -19.46
N PRO A 636 6.01 9.59 -19.58
CA PRO A 636 5.45 9.10 -20.84
C PRO A 636 4.17 9.88 -21.19
N ILE A 637 4.24 10.73 -22.21
CA ILE A 637 3.10 11.51 -22.72
C ILE A 637 2.37 10.71 -23.79
N ILE A 638 1.06 10.52 -23.61
CA ILE A 638 0.18 9.88 -24.61
C ILE A 638 -0.33 10.92 -25.59
N SER A 639 -0.84 12.04 -25.06
CA SER A 639 -1.40 13.12 -25.88
C SER A 639 -1.11 14.50 -25.28
N PRO A 640 -0.69 15.49 -26.08
CA PRO A 640 -0.29 15.37 -27.48
C PRO A 640 1.13 14.79 -27.57
N GLY A 641 1.30 13.64 -28.24
CA GLY A 641 2.60 12.94 -28.37
C GLY A 641 3.70 13.68 -29.15
N THR A 642 3.51 14.97 -29.46
CA THR A 642 4.50 15.86 -30.06
C THR A 642 5.27 16.70 -29.04
N LEU A 643 4.72 16.91 -27.84
CA LEU A 643 5.38 17.67 -26.76
C LEU A 643 6.39 16.80 -26.02
N THR A 644 7.46 17.41 -25.51
CA THR A 644 8.35 16.76 -24.53
C THR A 644 7.82 16.93 -23.11
N SER A 645 8.30 16.11 -22.16
CA SER A 645 7.98 16.23 -20.72
C SER A 645 8.19 17.66 -20.20
N ASP A 646 9.32 18.27 -20.58
CA ASP A 646 9.67 19.63 -20.17
C ASP A 646 8.71 20.69 -20.74
N GLU A 647 8.32 20.55 -22.01
CA GLU A 647 7.38 21.46 -22.67
C GLU A 647 5.98 21.34 -22.06
N LEU A 648 5.54 20.12 -21.73
CA LEU A 648 4.26 19.89 -21.05
C LEU A 648 4.21 20.55 -19.66
N MET A 649 5.30 20.44 -18.89
CA MET A 649 5.41 21.09 -17.58
C MET A 649 5.50 22.62 -17.67
N ASP A 650 6.09 23.16 -18.74
CA ASP A 650 6.01 24.60 -19.03
C ASP A 650 4.59 25.06 -19.33
N GLU A 651 3.82 24.26 -20.09
CA GLU A 651 2.42 24.56 -20.37
C GLU A 651 1.56 24.46 -19.09
N LEU A 652 1.79 23.46 -18.23
CA LEU A 652 1.09 23.31 -16.95
C LEU A 652 1.28 24.54 -16.05
N ASN A 653 2.49 25.11 -16.03
CA ASN A 653 2.81 26.31 -15.24
C ASN A 653 2.20 27.61 -15.80
N SER A 654 1.47 27.55 -16.93
CA SER A 654 0.97 28.73 -17.65
C SER A 654 -0.57 28.84 -17.66
N GLY A 655 -1.13 29.42 -16.60
CA GLY A 655 -2.57 29.67 -16.49
C GLY A 655 -3.35 28.51 -15.87
N ASN A 656 -4.66 28.45 -16.14
CA ASN A 656 -5.58 27.46 -15.56
C ASN A 656 -5.52 26.13 -16.33
N ASN A 657 -4.36 25.50 -16.34
CA ASN A 657 -4.11 24.26 -17.07
C ASN A 657 -4.01 23.06 -16.12
N ILE A 658 -4.43 21.89 -16.61
CA ILE A 658 -4.31 20.60 -15.91
C ILE A 658 -3.77 19.51 -16.82
N ILE A 659 -3.14 18.52 -16.19
CA ILE A 659 -2.83 17.24 -16.81
C ILE A 659 -3.73 16.19 -16.16
N ILE A 660 -4.26 15.28 -16.97
CA ILE A 660 -5.09 14.16 -16.50
C ILE A 660 -4.48 12.82 -16.89
N GLU A 661 -4.88 11.78 -16.18
CA GLU A 661 -4.48 10.40 -16.46
C GLU A 661 -5.26 9.78 -17.64
N GLU A 662 -4.66 8.80 -18.32
CA GLU A 662 -5.27 8.04 -19.42
C GLU A 662 -6.59 7.38 -19.00
N SER A 663 -6.64 6.81 -17.80
CA SER A 663 -7.81 6.10 -17.27
C SER A 663 -9.05 7.01 -17.19
N LEU A 664 -8.88 8.24 -16.71
CA LEU A 664 -9.95 9.25 -16.64
C LEU A 664 -10.38 9.69 -18.04
N ALA A 665 -9.41 9.89 -18.94
CA ALA A 665 -9.67 10.30 -20.31
C ALA A 665 -10.43 9.23 -21.11
N ASP A 666 -10.09 7.96 -20.94
CA ASP A 666 -10.71 6.83 -21.64
C ASP A 666 -12.11 6.51 -21.10
N ASP A 667 -12.28 6.50 -19.78
CA ASP A 667 -13.57 6.18 -19.14
C ASP A 667 -14.66 7.21 -19.46
N TYR A 668 -14.29 8.50 -19.53
CA TYR A 668 -15.22 9.61 -19.78
C TYR A 668 -15.07 10.25 -21.17
N ASN A 669 -14.21 9.70 -22.04
CA ASN A 669 -13.97 10.17 -23.41
C ASN A 669 -13.62 11.68 -23.49
N ILE A 670 -12.65 12.10 -22.68
CA ILE A 670 -12.17 13.49 -22.54
C ILE A 670 -10.89 13.68 -23.35
N GLY A 671 -10.75 14.82 -24.06
CA GLY A 671 -9.61 15.11 -24.92
C GLY A 671 -8.74 16.30 -24.46
N VAL A 672 -7.53 16.39 -25.03
CA VAL A 672 -6.67 17.56 -24.88
C VAL A 672 -7.33 18.78 -25.52
N GLY A 673 -7.39 19.90 -24.79
CA GLY A 673 -8.02 21.15 -25.17
C GLY A 673 -9.46 21.32 -24.69
N ASP A 674 -10.06 20.30 -24.06
CA ASP A 674 -11.35 20.42 -23.39
C ASP A 674 -11.23 21.26 -22.10
N ILE A 675 -12.34 21.91 -21.72
CA ILE A 675 -12.44 22.74 -20.52
C ILE A 675 -13.39 22.05 -19.54
N LEU A 676 -12.91 21.77 -18.33
CA LEU A 676 -13.67 21.12 -17.27
C LEU A 676 -13.83 22.07 -16.07
N PRO A 677 -15.06 22.26 -15.55
CA PRO A 677 -15.27 22.85 -14.24
C PRO A 677 -14.82 21.86 -13.16
N ILE A 678 -13.91 22.30 -12.30
CA ILE A 678 -13.39 21.50 -11.18
C ILE A 678 -13.70 22.25 -9.87
N ASP A 679 -14.37 21.58 -8.95
CA ASP A 679 -14.58 22.01 -7.57
C ASP A 679 -13.40 21.54 -6.72
N PHE A 680 -12.41 22.39 -6.53
CA PHE A 680 -11.23 22.09 -5.73
C PHE A 680 -11.55 22.21 -4.24
N SER A 681 -11.19 21.18 -3.47
CA SER A 681 -11.00 21.34 -2.03
C SER A 681 -9.74 22.16 -1.76
N LEU A 682 -9.90 23.28 -1.07
CA LEU A 682 -8.80 24.14 -0.63
C LEU A 682 -8.32 23.79 0.78
N GLY A 683 -8.68 22.60 1.28
CA GLY A 683 -8.33 22.11 2.61
C GLY A 683 -9.46 22.26 3.63
N ILE A 684 -9.31 21.50 4.71
CA ILE A 684 -10.26 21.44 5.82
C ILE A 684 -9.89 22.50 6.86
N THR A 685 -10.91 23.21 7.36
CA THR A 685 -10.80 24.18 8.43
C THR A 685 -11.46 23.63 9.69
N LEU A 686 -10.74 23.65 10.81
CA LEU A 686 -11.25 23.19 12.10
C LEU A 686 -11.61 24.38 12.97
N ALA A 687 -12.78 24.31 13.63
CA ALA A 687 -13.31 25.44 14.40
C ALA A 687 -12.46 25.84 15.63
N ASN A 688 -11.51 25.00 16.09
CA ASN A 688 -10.62 25.29 17.21
C ASN A 688 -9.31 24.46 17.12
N LEU A 689 -8.20 25.01 17.65
CA LEU A 689 -6.89 24.34 17.80
C LEU A 689 -7.01 22.99 18.54
N THR A 690 -7.90 22.88 19.51
CA THR A 690 -8.16 21.61 20.23
C THR A 690 -8.79 20.55 19.32
N ALA A 691 -9.65 20.94 18.38
CA ALA A 691 -10.20 20.04 17.37
C ALA A 691 -9.13 19.62 16.36
N MET A 692 -8.15 20.48 16.07
CA MET A 692 -6.98 20.19 15.24
C MET A 692 -6.03 19.19 15.88
N ILE A 693 -5.81 19.29 17.18
CA ILE A 693 -4.97 18.34 17.93
C ILE A 693 -5.70 16.99 18.11
N ASN A 694 -7.03 17.00 18.25
CA ASN A 694 -7.83 15.81 18.52
C ASN A 694 -8.53 15.21 17.28
N MET A 695 -8.27 15.74 16.08
CA MET A 695 -8.88 15.31 14.81
C MET A 695 -10.42 15.22 14.87
N ASP A 696 -11.08 16.28 15.36
CA ASP A 696 -12.55 16.32 15.48
C ASP A 696 -13.22 16.81 14.18
N PHE A 697 -13.42 15.88 13.23
CA PHE A 697 -13.98 16.18 11.91
C PHE A 697 -15.44 16.65 11.93
N TYR A 698 -16.20 16.35 13.00
CA TYR A 698 -17.59 16.80 13.14
C TYR A 698 -17.74 18.31 13.24
N ASN A 699 -16.68 19.01 13.67
CA ASN A 699 -16.63 20.47 13.75
C ASN A 699 -15.82 21.09 12.60
N ALA A 700 -15.51 20.31 11.57
CA ALA A 700 -14.71 20.72 10.43
C ALA A 700 -15.60 21.26 9.30
N ASN A 701 -15.10 22.27 8.59
CA ASN A 701 -15.72 22.77 7.37
C ASN A 701 -14.69 22.76 6.25
N GLU A 702 -15.12 22.42 5.04
CA GLU A 702 -14.27 22.36 3.87
C GLU A 702 -14.51 23.56 2.96
N ASP A 703 -13.44 24.27 2.63
CA ASP A 703 -13.49 25.37 1.68
C ASP A 703 -13.35 24.83 0.27
N THR A 704 -14.28 25.20 -0.60
CA THR A 704 -14.34 24.69 -1.97
C THR A 704 -14.43 25.83 -2.99
N VAL A 705 -13.85 25.62 -4.17
CA VAL A 705 -13.92 26.58 -5.28
C VAL A 705 -14.07 25.88 -6.62
N ILE A 706 -15.03 26.35 -7.41
CA ILE A 706 -15.23 25.91 -8.78
C ILE A 706 -14.40 26.78 -9.74
N VAL A 707 -13.49 26.15 -10.49
CA VAL A 707 -12.64 26.80 -11.50
C VAL A 707 -12.70 26.03 -12.81
N ASP A 708 -12.85 26.75 -13.93
CA ASP A 708 -12.73 26.17 -15.26
C ASP A 708 -11.25 25.96 -15.61
N MET A 709 -10.86 24.71 -15.80
CA MET A 709 -9.49 24.29 -16.12
C MET A 709 -9.42 23.71 -17.53
N THR A 710 -8.33 24.01 -18.26
CA THR A 710 -8.08 23.49 -19.62
C THR A 710 -7.12 22.31 -19.58
N ILE A 711 -7.45 21.21 -20.27
CA ILE A 711 -6.58 20.03 -20.34
C ILE A 711 -5.47 20.26 -21.36
N VAL A 712 -4.21 20.25 -20.91
CA VAL A 712 -3.03 20.44 -21.79
C VAL A 712 -2.33 19.14 -22.15
N GLY A 713 -2.49 18.09 -21.34
CA GLY A 713 -1.92 16.78 -21.64
C GLY A 713 -2.62 15.61 -20.94
N ILE A 714 -2.49 14.45 -21.56
CA ILE A 714 -2.91 13.14 -21.04
C ILE A 714 -1.65 12.29 -20.91
N VAL A 715 -1.41 11.79 -19.70
CA VAL A 715 -0.23 10.99 -19.32
C VAL A 715 -0.67 9.61 -18.87
N GLU A 716 0.20 8.60 -19.05
CA GLU A 716 -0.09 7.24 -18.59
C GLU A 716 -0.07 7.20 -17.05
N THR A 717 1.08 7.55 -16.45
CA THR A 717 1.25 7.79 -15.00
C THR A 717 2.50 8.66 -14.79
N ILE A 718 2.51 9.48 -13.74
CA ILE A 718 3.75 10.12 -13.26
C ILE A 718 4.35 9.22 -12.16
N PRO A 719 5.63 8.81 -12.24
CA PRO A 719 6.25 8.01 -11.19
C PRO A 719 6.13 8.72 -9.83
N GLY A 720 5.78 7.97 -8.78
CA GLY A 720 5.45 8.52 -7.46
C GLY A 720 3.96 8.80 -7.26
N PHE A 721 3.20 8.99 -8.33
CA PHE A 721 1.79 9.41 -8.29
C PHE A 721 0.83 8.38 -8.88
N SER A 722 1.25 7.11 -8.99
CA SER A 722 0.36 6.03 -9.42
C SER A 722 -0.86 5.97 -8.51
N THR A 723 -2.07 5.85 -9.07
CA THR A 723 -3.36 5.78 -8.36
C THR A 723 -3.33 4.75 -7.23
N ILE A 724 -3.10 5.25 -6.05
CA ILE A 724 -3.32 4.61 -4.75
C ILE A 724 -4.01 5.74 -4.01
N ASP A 725 -5.22 5.51 -3.52
CA ASP A 725 -5.87 6.49 -2.68
C ASP A 725 -4.89 6.81 -1.56
N LEU A 726 -4.44 8.07 -1.54
CA LEU A 726 -3.37 8.55 -0.69
C LEU A 726 -3.69 8.44 0.81
N PHE A 727 -4.93 8.11 1.12
CA PHE A 727 -5.43 7.85 2.46
C PHE A 727 -5.59 6.38 2.80
N GLY A 728 -5.35 5.48 1.84
CA GLY A 728 -4.99 4.09 2.10
C GLY A 728 -5.64 3.03 1.20
N GLY A 729 -6.41 3.39 0.18
CA GLY A 729 -6.89 2.42 -0.80
C GLY A 729 -5.74 1.83 -1.61
N PHE A 730 -5.22 0.66 -1.22
CA PHE A 730 -4.66 -0.28 -2.17
C PHE A 730 -5.76 -0.55 -3.20
N GLY A 731 -5.64 0.05 -4.39
CA GLY A 731 -6.52 -0.22 -5.52
C GLY A 731 -6.65 -1.74 -5.70
N GLY A 732 -7.80 -2.27 -5.31
CA GLY A 732 -8.03 -3.71 -5.22
C GLY A 732 -9.34 -4.08 -4.53
N GLY A 733 -9.66 -3.48 -3.37
CA GLY A 733 -10.68 -4.05 -2.48
C GLY A 733 -12.09 -3.47 -2.45
N GLY A 734 -12.27 -2.16 -2.68
CA GLY A 734 -13.57 -1.53 -2.43
C GLY A 734 -14.44 -1.25 -3.66
N GLY A 735 -14.03 -1.62 -4.87
CA GLY A 735 -14.75 -1.23 -6.09
C GLY A 735 -14.75 0.28 -6.41
N VAL A 736 -14.13 1.13 -5.58
CA VAL A 736 -13.99 2.58 -5.80
C VAL A 736 -12.96 2.85 -6.90
N LYS A 737 -13.35 3.64 -7.91
CA LYS A 737 -12.46 4.04 -8.99
C LYS A 737 -11.75 5.36 -8.65
N SER A 738 -10.43 5.39 -8.69
CA SER A 738 -9.64 6.58 -8.34
C SER A 738 -8.87 7.10 -9.56
N TYR A 739 -8.87 8.42 -9.74
CA TYR A 739 -8.23 9.10 -10.88
C TYR A 739 -7.32 10.25 -10.41
N ASN A 740 -6.20 10.47 -11.08
CA ASN A 740 -5.32 11.60 -10.78
C ASN A 740 -5.48 12.78 -11.76
N ILE A 741 -5.48 13.98 -11.19
CA ILE A 741 -5.33 15.25 -11.90
C ILE A 741 -4.10 15.97 -11.33
N TYR A 742 -3.34 16.64 -12.18
CA TYR A 742 -2.15 17.40 -11.78
C TYR A 742 -2.33 18.89 -12.07
N VAL A 743 -2.02 19.71 -11.07
CA VAL A 743 -2.11 21.18 -11.12
C VAL A 743 -0.77 21.77 -10.69
N ALA A 744 -0.31 22.83 -11.37
CA ALA A 744 0.87 23.55 -10.93
C ALA A 744 0.62 24.29 -9.61
N TRP A 745 1.60 24.28 -8.72
CA TRP A 745 1.53 24.98 -7.43
C TRP A 745 1.20 26.46 -7.58
N THR A 746 1.80 27.14 -8.56
CA THR A 746 1.58 28.57 -8.85
C THR A 746 0.10 28.86 -9.13
N THR A 747 -0.54 28.04 -9.96
CA THR A 747 -1.95 28.14 -10.29
C THR A 747 -2.85 27.84 -9.10
N TYR A 748 -2.53 26.79 -8.34
CA TYR A 748 -3.28 26.43 -7.14
C TYR A 748 -3.21 27.54 -6.06
N GLU A 749 -2.02 28.12 -5.84
CA GLU A 749 -1.83 29.24 -4.92
C GLU A 749 -2.59 30.48 -5.38
N GLU A 750 -2.62 30.77 -6.69
CA GLU A 750 -3.46 31.83 -7.23
C GLU A 750 -4.94 31.58 -6.92
N ILE A 751 -5.46 30.39 -7.21
CA ILE A 751 -6.86 29.98 -6.95
C ILE A 751 -7.19 30.11 -5.44
N ALA A 752 -6.31 29.61 -4.58
CA ALA A 752 -6.48 29.70 -3.12
C ALA A 752 -6.46 31.16 -2.66
N SER A 753 -5.54 31.98 -3.18
CA SER A 753 -5.38 33.38 -2.78
C SER A 753 -6.56 34.29 -3.18
N TYR A 754 -7.21 34.02 -4.32
CA TYR A 754 -8.36 34.79 -4.79
C TYR A 754 -9.64 34.55 -3.96
N ASN A 755 -9.76 33.38 -3.34
CA ASN A 755 -10.93 33.00 -2.54
C ASN A 755 -10.75 33.23 -1.04
N LEU A 756 -9.61 33.78 -0.63
CA LEU A 756 -9.47 34.34 0.71
C LEU A 756 -10.46 35.51 0.87
N PRO A 757 -11.28 35.55 1.93
CA PRO A 757 -12.21 36.64 2.14
C PRO A 757 -11.47 37.99 2.22
N GLY A 758 -11.66 38.83 1.19
CA GLY A 758 -11.46 40.28 1.18
C GLY A 758 -10.03 40.83 1.34
N GLY A 759 -9.25 40.89 0.25
CA GLY A 759 -8.63 42.14 -0.23
C GLY A 759 -7.50 42.86 0.52
N GLY A 760 -7.12 42.48 1.74
CA GLY A 760 -5.93 43.04 2.42
C GLY A 760 -5.53 42.24 3.66
N THR A 761 -4.29 42.37 4.15
CA THR A 761 -3.83 41.62 5.34
C THR A 761 -3.86 42.47 6.60
N ASP A 762 -4.33 41.86 7.69
CA ASP A 762 -4.46 42.48 8.98
C ASP A 762 -3.33 42.06 9.94
N LEU A 763 -2.72 43.05 10.58
CA LEU A 763 -1.68 42.86 11.59
C LEU A 763 -2.17 43.39 12.94
N VAL A 764 -2.03 42.60 14.00
CA VAL A 764 -2.34 43.04 15.37
C VAL A 764 -1.06 43.18 16.19
N PHE A 765 -0.94 44.29 16.91
CA PHE A 765 0.21 44.64 17.74
C PHE A 765 -0.17 44.75 19.21
N ARG A 766 0.65 44.17 20.09
CA ARG A 766 0.49 44.27 21.56
C ARG A 766 1.85 44.39 22.27
N GLN A 767 1.89 45.20 23.32
CA GLN A 767 3.05 45.33 24.22
C GLN A 767 2.89 44.43 25.46
N TRP A 768 3.95 43.71 25.84
CA TRP A 768 3.96 42.87 27.04
C TRP A 768 4.02 43.69 28.35
N GLY A 769 3.34 43.18 29.39
CA GLY A 769 3.25 43.71 30.77
C GLY A 769 4.57 43.84 31.54
N GLN A 770 4.91 45.02 32.11
CA GLN A 770 5.94 45.16 33.17
C GLN A 770 5.39 45.91 34.42
N LEU A 771 4.54 45.27 35.24
CA LEU A 771 4.16 45.81 36.56
C LEU A 771 4.07 44.70 37.62
N GLY A 772 4.55 45.01 38.84
CA GLY A 772 4.91 44.05 39.89
C GLY A 772 3.79 43.46 40.76
N ASN A 773 2.61 43.17 40.22
CA ASN A 773 1.53 42.47 40.95
C ASN A 773 1.02 41.25 40.14
N GLU A 774 1.27 40.03 40.63
CA GLU A 774 1.09 38.76 39.88
C GLU A 774 -0.35 38.43 39.47
N THR A 775 -1.36 38.85 40.23
CA THR A 775 -2.77 38.55 39.89
C THR A 775 -3.29 39.46 38.77
N ILE A 776 -2.79 40.69 38.69
CA ILE A 776 -3.09 41.62 37.59
C ILE A 776 -2.17 41.32 36.38
N ARG A 777 -0.99 40.73 36.63
CA ARG A 777 0.00 40.32 35.61
C ARG A 777 -0.56 39.37 34.55
N LYS A 778 -1.52 38.51 34.93
CA LYS A 778 -2.17 37.52 34.05
C LYS A 778 -3.42 38.03 33.33
N LEU A 779 -3.83 39.28 33.56
CA LEU A 779 -5.15 39.77 33.11
C LEU A 779 -5.11 41.04 32.26
N THR A 780 -3.96 41.71 32.09
CA THR A 780 -3.92 43.01 31.39
C THR A 780 -2.70 43.17 30.49
N ALA A 781 -2.92 43.59 29.24
CA ALA A 781 -1.87 44.12 28.36
C ALA A 781 -1.23 45.39 28.96
N SER A 782 0.06 45.67 28.68
CA SER A 782 0.63 47.00 28.95
C SER A 782 -0.07 48.03 28.06
N TRP A 783 -0.41 49.18 28.64
CA TRP A 783 -1.04 50.28 27.91
C TRP A 783 0.00 51.14 27.21
N VAL A 784 -0.21 51.44 25.93
CA VAL A 784 0.70 52.24 25.10
C VAL A 784 0.04 53.55 24.72
N ASN A 785 0.83 54.62 24.67
CA ASN A 785 0.36 55.93 24.22
C ASN A 785 0.12 55.93 22.70
N PHE A 786 -1.13 56.12 22.29
CA PHE A 786 -1.57 56.07 20.91
C PHE A 786 -0.93 57.16 20.05
N SER A 787 -0.86 58.41 20.52
CA SER A 787 -0.18 59.51 19.81
C SER A 787 1.28 59.22 19.42
N SER A 788 2.00 58.42 20.22
CA SER A 788 3.35 57.96 19.89
C SER A 788 3.33 56.98 18.72
N ILE A 789 2.43 56.00 18.76
CA ILE A 789 2.24 55.00 17.70
C ILE A 789 1.69 55.66 16.42
N GLU A 790 0.76 56.60 16.54
CA GLU A 790 0.15 57.34 15.42
C GLU A 790 1.23 58.05 14.59
N THR A 791 2.16 58.73 15.26
CA THR A 791 3.30 59.40 14.60
C THR A 791 4.21 58.42 13.86
N LEU A 792 4.37 57.20 14.37
CA LEU A 792 5.13 56.13 13.72
C LEU A 792 4.39 55.62 12.47
N LEU A 793 3.09 55.33 12.60
CA LEU A 793 2.26 54.73 11.56
C LEU A 793 2.00 55.68 10.39
N ASP A 794 1.82 56.97 10.65
CA ASP A 794 1.70 58.01 9.62
C ASP A 794 2.96 58.09 8.72
N GLY A 795 4.10 57.56 9.19
CA GLY A 795 5.33 57.45 8.41
C GLY A 795 5.36 56.29 7.40
N ILE A 796 4.39 55.36 7.46
CA ILE A 796 4.34 54.14 6.63
C ILE A 796 3.28 54.33 5.52
N ILE A 797 3.72 54.34 4.27
CA ILE A 797 2.83 54.55 3.12
C ILE A 797 2.00 53.28 2.85
N GLY A 798 0.69 53.43 2.69
CA GLY A 798 -0.21 52.35 2.24
C GLY A 798 -0.76 51.45 3.35
N VAL A 799 -0.68 51.89 4.61
CA VAL A 799 -1.23 51.19 5.76
C VAL A 799 -2.34 52.03 6.39
N ASP A 800 -3.53 51.45 6.53
CA ASP A 800 -4.63 52.00 7.31
C ASP A 800 -4.56 51.43 8.73
N TYR A 801 -4.91 52.21 9.77
CA TYR A 801 -4.81 51.75 11.16
C TYR A 801 -5.99 52.14 12.03
N TYR A 802 -6.28 51.28 13.01
CA TYR A 802 -7.43 51.37 13.91
C TYR A 802 -7.02 50.95 15.32
N THR A 803 -7.56 51.59 16.34
CA THR A 803 -7.46 51.08 17.72
C THR A 803 -8.67 50.21 18.00
N THR A 804 -8.47 49.05 18.63
CA THR A 804 -9.53 48.05 18.71
C THR A 804 -9.79 47.47 20.09
N ARG A 805 -9.03 47.81 21.15
CA ARG A 805 -9.28 47.13 22.44
C ARG A 805 -9.16 48.02 23.67
N MET A 806 -10.23 48.01 24.46
CA MET A 806 -10.32 48.50 25.84
C MET A 806 -10.85 47.32 26.68
N GLU A 807 -10.01 46.70 27.50
CA GLU A 807 -10.48 45.59 28.34
C GLU A 807 -11.37 46.15 29.47
N SER A 808 -12.63 45.73 29.50
CA SER A 808 -13.62 46.10 30.51
C SER A 808 -14.71 45.03 30.54
N TYR A 809 -15.27 44.75 31.73
CA TYR A 809 -16.29 43.72 31.92
C TYR A 809 -17.69 44.35 31.91
N THR A 810 -18.70 43.63 31.42
CA THR A 810 -20.11 44.06 31.58
C THR A 810 -20.86 43.15 32.51
N PHE A 811 -21.76 43.71 33.32
CA PHE A 811 -22.68 42.92 34.13
C PHE A 811 -24.12 43.34 33.82
N THR A 812 -24.93 42.38 33.40
CA THR A 812 -26.37 42.57 33.20
C THR A 812 -27.14 42.36 34.50
N PHE A 813 -28.10 43.26 34.78
CA PHE A 813 -28.90 43.23 36.00
C PHE A 813 -29.78 41.96 36.08
N HIS A 814 -29.37 40.96 36.85
CA HIS A 814 -30.19 40.23 37.85
C HIS A 814 -29.36 39.10 38.50
N ASN A 815 -29.25 39.14 39.83
CA ASN A 815 -28.71 38.11 40.74
C ASN A 815 -27.35 37.45 40.39
N SER A 816 -26.28 38.07 40.90
CA SER A 816 -25.15 37.42 41.63
C SER A 816 -24.45 36.15 41.08
N THR A 817 -24.32 35.96 39.77
CA THR A 817 -23.30 35.06 39.20
C THR A 817 -22.56 35.75 38.03
N MET A 818 -21.22 35.74 38.07
CA MET A 818 -20.35 36.15 36.96
C MET A 818 -20.27 34.96 36.00
N ASP A 819 -21.20 34.85 35.06
CA ASP A 819 -21.22 33.69 34.16
C ASP A 819 -20.61 33.96 32.77
N TYR A 820 -20.47 35.23 32.32
CA TYR A 820 -19.93 35.53 30.99
C TYR A 820 -19.01 36.75 30.96
N ALA A 821 -17.74 36.55 30.61
CA ALA A 821 -16.84 37.66 30.27
C ALA A 821 -17.22 38.21 28.89
N THR A 822 -17.50 39.52 28.82
CA THR A 822 -17.82 40.22 27.57
C THR A 822 -16.69 41.19 27.25
N SER A 823 -16.18 41.17 26.02
CA SER A 823 -15.12 42.09 25.59
C SER A 823 -15.72 43.41 25.11
N VAL A 824 -15.10 44.52 25.51
CA VAL A 824 -15.46 45.85 25.02
C VAL A 824 -14.44 46.31 23.98
N VAL A 825 -14.93 46.71 22.81
CA VAL A 825 -14.13 47.08 21.64
C VAL A 825 -14.34 48.58 21.40
N GLY A 826 -13.33 49.38 21.74
CA GLY A 826 -13.31 50.81 21.44
C GLY A 826 -12.74 51.05 20.05
N ILE A 827 -13.51 51.65 19.14
CA ILE A 827 -13.07 51.94 17.77
C ILE A 827 -12.63 53.40 17.66
N HIS A 828 -11.37 53.62 17.25
CA HIS A 828 -10.81 54.92 16.87
C HIS A 828 -10.33 54.84 15.42
N THR A 829 -10.75 55.79 14.58
CA THR A 829 -10.47 55.84 13.14
C THR A 829 -9.62 57.06 12.81
N ASN A 830 -8.53 56.93 12.04
CA ASN A 830 -7.78 58.09 11.52
C ASN A 830 -7.52 58.08 10.00
N SER A 831 -7.28 59.30 9.51
CA SER A 831 -6.70 59.84 8.27
C SER A 831 -7.62 60.06 7.06
N THR A 832 -8.74 59.33 6.93
CA THR A 832 -9.72 59.64 5.86
C THR A 832 -11.18 59.72 6.31
N GLY A 833 -11.48 59.49 7.60
CA GLY A 833 -12.84 59.58 8.13
C GLY A 833 -13.84 58.69 7.39
N LYS A 834 -13.36 57.56 6.87
CA LYS A 834 -14.16 56.50 6.27
C LYS A 834 -13.59 55.16 6.74
N LEU A 835 -14.41 54.37 7.44
CA LEU A 835 -14.25 52.92 7.41
C LEU A 835 -14.40 52.51 5.93
N LYS A 836 -13.31 52.09 5.29
CA LYS A 836 -13.35 51.54 3.93
C LYS A 836 -14.22 50.27 3.99
N SER A 837 -15.47 50.40 3.53
CA SER A 837 -16.46 49.36 3.16
C SER A 837 -16.25 47.96 3.73
N ASP A 838 -17.14 47.51 4.62
CA ASP A 838 -17.52 46.11 4.97
C ASP A 838 -16.42 45.03 5.13
N SER A 839 -15.13 45.33 5.00
CA SER A 839 -14.05 44.34 4.97
C SER A 839 -13.29 44.25 6.30
N PHE A 840 -13.23 45.34 7.07
CA PHE A 840 -12.45 45.41 8.32
C PHE A 840 -12.97 44.53 9.46
N PHE A 841 -14.25 44.19 9.41
CA PHE A 841 -14.93 43.36 10.40
C PHE A 841 -15.49 42.07 9.80
N GLY A 842 -15.11 41.71 8.57
CA GLY A 842 -15.82 40.70 7.78
C GLY A 842 -17.19 41.24 7.32
N ASN A 843 -17.94 40.43 6.56
CA ASN A 843 -19.30 40.70 6.09
C ASN A 843 -20.32 40.86 7.25
N ASN A 844 -20.07 41.78 8.18
CA ASN A 844 -20.91 42.05 9.34
C ASN A 844 -22.06 42.94 8.90
N SER A 845 -23.05 42.29 8.30
CA SER A 845 -24.33 42.90 8.01
C SER A 845 -24.98 43.30 9.33
N LEU A 846 -25.35 44.57 9.46
CA LEU A 846 -26.12 45.03 10.61
C LEU A 846 -27.51 44.38 10.54
N ILE A 847 -27.78 43.40 11.40
CA ILE A 847 -29.05 42.65 11.42
C ILE A 847 -30.21 43.59 11.75
N GLU A 848 -30.04 44.42 12.77
CA GLU A 848 -31.15 45.17 13.36
C GLU A 848 -30.68 46.52 13.93
N LYS A 849 -31.50 47.57 13.81
CA LYS A 849 -31.14 48.96 14.20
C LYS A 849 -32.24 49.72 14.92
N LEU A 850 -31.84 50.64 15.81
CA LEU A 850 -32.76 51.53 16.51
C LEU A 850 -33.27 52.66 15.62
N GLU A 851 -34.60 52.81 15.52
CA GLU A 851 -35.23 53.95 14.87
C GLU A 851 -34.88 55.27 15.57
N GLY A 852 -34.32 56.22 14.82
CA GLY A 852 -33.98 57.57 15.31
C GLY A 852 -32.50 57.93 15.30
N TYR A 853 -31.60 56.95 15.14
CA TYR A 853 -30.19 57.22 14.83
C TYR A 853 -30.00 57.37 13.32
N SER A 854 -29.25 58.39 12.91
CA SER A 854 -29.15 58.81 11.51
C SER A 854 -28.26 57.92 10.62
N GLY A 855 -27.62 56.91 11.20
CA GLY A 855 -26.66 56.04 10.52
C GLY A 855 -27.24 54.72 9.99
N THR A 856 -26.69 54.28 8.87
CA THR A 856 -26.91 52.96 8.25
C THR A 856 -25.73 52.02 8.41
N THR A 857 -24.53 52.56 8.69
CA THR A 857 -23.31 51.79 8.93
C THR A 857 -22.91 51.82 10.41
N MET A 858 -22.07 50.87 10.83
CA MET A 858 -21.46 50.83 12.17
C MET A 858 -20.78 52.16 12.51
N GLU A 859 -20.06 52.77 11.55
CA GLU A 859 -19.41 54.07 11.72
C GLU A 859 -20.40 55.19 12.04
N GLU A 860 -21.49 55.27 11.27
CA GLU A 860 -22.49 56.32 11.43
C GLU A 860 -23.28 56.16 12.73
N LEU A 861 -23.47 54.93 13.21
CA LEU A 861 -24.10 54.65 14.51
C LEU A 861 -23.17 54.99 15.68
N LEU A 862 -21.89 54.65 15.59
CA LEU A 862 -20.89 54.92 16.64
C LEU A 862 -20.46 56.40 16.69
N ASN A 863 -20.65 57.19 15.64
CA ASN A 863 -20.39 58.64 15.64
C ASN A 863 -21.49 59.49 16.32
N SER A 864 -22.44 58.86 17.00
CA SER A 864 -23.46 59.54 17.79
C SER A 864 -22.87 60.42 18.91
N PRO A 865 -23.48 61.58 19.22
CA PRO A 865 -23.09 62.41 20.36
C PRO A 865 -23.48 61.81 21.73
N GLU A 866 -24.27 60.73 21.77
CA GLU A 866 -24.70 60.02 22.98
C GLU A 866 -23.83 58.78 23.27
N LEU A 867 -23.78 58.30 24.53
CA LEU A 867 -23.11 57.05 24.90
C LEU A 867 -23.91 55.85 24.40
N VAL A 868 -23.55 55.35 23.23
CA VAL A 868 -24.21 54.25 22.52
C VAL A 868 -23.25 53.10 22.27
N CYS A 869 -23.80 51.91 22.03
CA CYS A 869 -23.06 50.71 21.71
C CYS A 869 -23.79 49.85 20.67
N VAL A 870 -23.02 49.06 19.94
CA VAL A 870 -23.52 48.01 19.05
C VAL A 870 -23.04 46.67 19.60
N VAL A 871 -23.90 45.66 19.60
CA VAL A 871 -23.61 44.34 20.16
C VAL A 871 -23.67 43.29 19.06
N ASP A 872 -22.97 42.17 19.21
CA ASP A 872 -23.12 41.03 18.30
C ASP A 872 -24.33 40.14 18.64
N GLU A 873 -24.67 39.26 17.70
CA GLU A 873 -25.78 38.32 17.85
C GLU A 873 -25.55 37.33 19.01
N ILE A 874 -24.30 36.93 19.27
CA ILE A 874 -23.94 36.01 20.37
C ILE A 874 -24.26 36.67 21.72
N TYR A 875 -23.99 37.97 21.87
CA TYR A 875 -24.34 38.74 23.05
C TYR A 875 -25.85 38.71 23.31
N ILE A 876 -26.68 38.85 22.27
CA ILE A 876 -28.15 38.76 22.36
C ILE A 876 -28.60 37.33 22.64
N ARG A 877 -27.95 36.32 22.06
CA ARG A 877 -28.24 34.89 22.30
C ARG A 877 -27.98 34.51 23.76
N ASN A 878 -26.86 34.96 24.31
CA ASN A 878 -26.47 34.74 25.70
C ASN A 878 -27.25 35.63 26.68
N HIS A 879 -27.77 36.76 26.21
CA HIS A 879 -28.59 37.69 26.98
C HIS A 879 -29.97 37.87 26.32
N PRO A 880 -30.85 36.84 26.29
CA PRO A 880 -32.11 36.87 25.54
C PRO A 880 -33.13 37.92 26.03
N LYS A 881 -32.83 38.60 27.14
CA LYS A 881 -33.61 39.72 27.68
C LYS A 881 -33.13 41.10 27.20
N ALA A 882 -31.91 41.20 26.68
CA ALA A 882 -31.37 42.44 26.12
C ALA A 882 -31.97 42.69 24.74
N LYS A 883 -32.49 43.89 24.51
CA LYS A 883 -33.04 44.32 23.22
C LYS A 883 -32.43 45.64 22.78
N ILE A 884 -32.56 45.93 21.49
CA ILE A 884 -32.32 47.27 20.97
C ILE A 884 -33.13 48.28 21.79
N ASN A 885 -32.54 49.43 22.13
CA ASN A 885 -33.03 50.48 23.04
C ASN A 885 -32.79 50.24 24.54
N ASP A 886 -32.38 49.04 24.97
CA ASP A 886 -32.01 48.79 26.36
C ASP A 886 -30.68 49.46 26.72
N SER A 887 -30.50 49.68 28.02
CA SER A 887 -29.30 50.28 28.59
C SER A 887 -28.45 49.22 29.27
N ILE A 888 -27.20 49.12 28.85
CA ILE A 888 -26.18 48.25 29.46
C ILE A 888 -25.22 49.07 30.32
N ARG A 889 -24.62 48.43 31.32
CA ARG A 889 -23.61 49.04 32.18
C ARG A 889 -22.26 48.36 31.99
N ILE A 890 -21.24 49.17 31.82
CA ILE A 890 -19.87 48.72 31.53
C ILE A 890 -19.00 49.07 32.72
N PHE A 891 -18.36 48.08 33.35
CA PHE A 891 -17.52 48.28 34.55
C PHE A 891 -16.22 48.99 34.19
N PRO A 892 -15.98 50.23 34.68
CA PRO A 892 -14.76 50.95 34.37
C PRO A 892 -13.58 50.38 35.17
N GLN A 893 -12.49 50.01 34.50
CA GLN A 893 -11.25 49.54 35.15
C GLN A 893 -10.42 50.70 35.73
N ASP A 894 -11.07 51.71 36.31
CA ASP A 894 -10.42 52.92 36.82
C ASP A 894 -10.08 52.84 38.32
N GLY A 895 -10.49 51.75 38.99
CA GLY A 895 -10.30 51.51 40.42
C GLY A 895 -11.08 52.45 41.34
N LEU A 896 -11.93 53.33 40.79
CA LEU A 896 -12.73 54.32 41.53
C LEU A 896 -14.18 53.88 41.70
N HIS A 897 -14.68 53.03 40.79
CA HIS A 897 -16.00 52.42 40.90
C HIS A 897 -15.94 51.06 41.59
N ASP A 898 -16.94 50.76 42.42
CA ASP A 898 -17.02 49.47 43.10
C ASP A 898 -17.37 48.36 42.08
N PRO A 899 -16.52 47.34 41.89
CA PRO A 899 -16.79 46.21 40.98
C PRO A 899 -18.00 45.38 41.40
N PHE A 900 -18.52 45.56 42.62
CA PHE A 900 -19.69 44.87 43.13
C PHE A 900 -20.95 45.77 43.21
N ASP A 901 -20.85 47.05 42.85
CA ASP A 901 -22.00 47.97 42.77
C ASP A 901 -22.19 48.53 41.34
N PRO A 902 -23.01 47.86 40.50
CA PRO A 902 -23.31 48.28 39.14
C PRO A 902 -23.97 49.66 39.03
N SER A 903 -24.56 50.18 40.11
CA SER A 903 -25.26 51.47 40.08
C SER A 903 -24.31 52.65 39.83
N SER A 904 -23.02 52.45 40.11
CA SER A 904 -21.98 53.46 39.96
C SER A 904 -21.40 53.53 38.53
N TRP A 905 -21.64 52.54 37.67
CA TRP A 905 -20.95 52.43 36.37
C TRP A 905 -21.61 53.25 35.25
N PRO A 906 -20.83 53.64 34.21
CA PRO A 906 -21.34 54.28 33.00
C PRO A 906 -22.40 53.44 32.28
N VAL A 907 -23.41 54.13 31.73
CA VAL A 907 -24.56 53.51 31.05
C VAL A 907 -24.48 53.78 29.55
N TYR A 908 -24.53 52.73 28.74
CA TYR A 908 -24.52 52.77 27.28
C TYR A 908 -25.83 52.22 26.73
N LYS A 909 -26.32 52.78 25.63
CA LYS A 909 -27.56 52.35 24.99
C LYS A 909 -27.29 51.47 23.77
N ILE A 910 -27.98 50.33 23.65
CA ILE A 910 -27.86 49.45 22.48
C ILE A 910 -28.60 50.08 21.29
N VAL A 911 -27.86 50.39 20.21
CA VAL A 911 -28.40 51.05 19.01
C VAL A 911 -28.42 50.16 17.76
N GLY A 912 -27.74 49.01 17.79
CA GLY A 912 -27.77 48.03 16.71
C GLY A 912 -27.23 46.67 17.13
N ILE A 913 -27.56 45.66 16.32
CA ILE A 913 -27.08 44.28 16.42
C ILE A 913 -26.37 43.94 15.10
N ILE A 914 -25.19 43.34 15.18
CA ILE A 914 -24.49 42.79 14.01
C ILE A 914 -24.57 41.27 14.00
N GLU A 915 -24.56 40.70 12.79
CA GLU A 915 -24.47 39.25 12.60
C GLU A 915 -23.21 38.72 13.29
N SER A 916 -23.36 37.60 13.98
CA SER A 916 -22.20 36.92 14.57
C SER A 916 -21.18 36.75 13.43
N PRO A 917 -19.98 37.34 13.52
CA PRO A 917 -19.06 37.33 12.40
C PRO A 917 -18.74 35.88 12.01
N THR A 918 -19.37 35.40 10.95
CA THR A 918 -19.12 34.08 10.38
C THR A 918 -17.75 34.12 9.73
N PHE A 919 -16.84 33.34 10.31
CA PHE A 919 -15.43 33.16 9.95
C PHE A 919 -14.52 34.41 10.13
N ASN A 920 -13.42 34.19 10.86
CA ASN A 920 -12.25 35.07 11.10
C ASN A 920 -12.25 36.11 12.23
N ASN A 921 -13.35 36.38 12.95
CA ASN A 921 -13.26 37.25 14.14
C ASN A 921 -13.44 36.54 15.48
N THR A 922 -13.99 35.33 15.53
CA THR A 922 -13.97 34.52 16.77
C THR A 922 -12.55 34.17 17.19
N GLU A 923 -11.62 33.95 16.25
CA GLU A 923 -10.18 33.85 16.56
C GLU A 923 -9.60 35.20 17.02
N ARG A 924 -10.00 36.35 16.45
CA ARG A 924 -9.58 37.66 16.99
C ARG A 924 -9.90 37.81 18.48
N TYR A 925 -10.88 37.09 19.04
CA TYR A 925 -11.32 37.24 20.42
C TYR A 925 -11.07 36.03 21.34
N ASN A 926 -11.11 34.78 20.84
CA ASN A 926 -10.77 33.57 21.62
C ASN A 926 -9.25 33.45 21.87
N TRP A 927 -8.41 33.90 20.93
CA TRP A 927 -6.96 33.74 21.01
C TRP A 927 -6.31 34.54 22.16
N MET A 928 -7.01 35.53 22.73
CA MET A 928 -6.51 36.33 23.85
C MET A 928 -6.86 35.80 25.24
N ALA A 929 -7.74 34.79 25.35
CA ALA A 929 -8.02 34.08 26.60
C ALA A 929 -7.35 32.69 26.64
N GLY A 930 -7.19 32.04 25.48
CA GLY A 930 -6.76 30.65 25.36
C GLY A 930 -5.31 30.35 25.75
N PHE A 931 -4.41 31.34 25.82
CA PHE A 931 -3.02 31.09 26.23
C PHE A 931 -2.77 31.19 27.73
N GLU A 932 -3.69 31.74 28.54
CA GLU A 932 -3.43 31.94 29.98
C GLU A 932 -4.47 31.37 30.95
N THR A 933 -5.72 31.14 30.53
CA THR A 933 -6.75 30.55 31.40
C THR A 933 -7.81 29.82 30.56
N GLY A 934 -7.89 28.50 30.66
CA GLY A 934 -8.85 27.64 29.94
C GLY A 934 -10.33 27.87 30.28
N PHE A 935 -10.85 29.05 29.98
CA PHE A 935 -12.28 29.34 29.97
C PHE A 935 -12.76 29.49 28.52
N GLU A 936 -13.84 28.80 28.18
CA GLU A 936 -14.63 29.10 26.99
C GLU A 936 -15.25 30.50 27.13
N VAL A 937 -14.57 31.53 26.61
CA VAL A 937 -15.15 32.87 26.51
C VAL A 937 -15.84 32.97 25.16
N GLY A 938 -17.07 32.46 25.09
CA GLY A 938 -17.91 32.60 23.91
C GLY A 938 -18.12 34.08 23.55
N GLY A 939 -17.51 34.52 22.44
CA GLY A 939 -18.04 35.40 21.40
C GLY A 939 -18.83 36.68 21.72
N ASN A 940 -18.88 37.15 22.97
CA ASN A 940 -19.67 38.32 23.37
C ASN A 940 -18.83 39.61 23.27
N SER A 941 -19.07 40.42 22.25
CA SER A 941 -18.37 41.70 22.03
C SER A 941 -19.33 42.90 21.95
N ILE A 942 -18.91 43.99 22.58
CA ILE A 942 -19.63 45.27 22.59
C ILE A 942 -18.75 46.33 21.95
N TYR A 943 -19.23 46.90 20.86
CA TYR A 943 -18.55 47.93 20.09
C TYR A 943 -18.98 49.32 20.55
N ILE A 944 -18.01 50.16 20.89
CA ILE A 944 -18.23 51.54 21.35
C ILE A 944 -17.28 52.53 20.67
N ASN A 945 -17.69 53.80 20.61
CA ASN A 945 -16.83 54.87 20.14
C ASN A 945 -15.69 55.13 21.14
N TYR A 946 -14.44 55.02 20.68
CA TYR A 946 -13.26 55.17 21.53
C TYR A 946 -13.19 56.51 22.26
N GLU A 947 -13.41 57.64 21.56
CA GLU A 947 -13.30 58.97 22.16
C GLU A 947 -14.34 59.19 23.28
N ARG A 948 -15.57 58.72 23.06
CA ARG A 948 -16.67 58.83 24.03
C ARG A 948 -16.54 57.86 25.20
N ALA A 949 -16.09 56.65 24.91
CA ALA A 949 -15.78 55.64 25.91
C ALA A 949 -14.67 56.11 26.83
N ARG A 950 -13.58 56.65 26.25
CA ARG A 950 -12.45 57.22 26.99
C ARG A 950 -12.92 58.25 28.01
N ASP A 951 -13.71 59.22 27.57
CA ASP A 951 -14.14 60.33 28.43
C ASP A 951 -15.11 59.90 29.54
N SER A 952 -15.85 58.79 29.38
CA SER A 952 -16.83 58.30 30.37
C SER A 952 -16.28 57.22 31.31
N ILE A 953 -15.41 56.35 30.82
CA ILE A 953 -14.75 55.29 31.59
C ILE A 953 -13.61 55.85 32.44
N TYR A 954 -12.97 56.96 32.02
CA TYR A 954 -11.80 57.53 32.69
C TYR A 954 -12.00 58.98 33.22
N ALA A 955 -13.24 59.48 33.23
CA ALA A 955 -13.61 60.89 33.40
C ALA A 955 -13.03 61.64 34.61
N THR A 956 -12.63 60.95 35.69
CA THR A 956 -12.49 61.60 37.01
C THR A 956 -11.07 61.63 37.59
N ASN A 957 -10.06 61.06 36.93
CA ASN A 957 -8.67 61.12 37.41
C ASN A 957 -7.88 62.25 36.73
N LYS A 958 -8.23 63.50 37.03
CA LYS A 958 -7.48 64.70 36.60
C LYS A 958 -6.10 64.90 37.29
N GLY A 959 -5.44 63.83 37.76
CA GLY A 959 -4.24 64.01 38.58
C GLY A 959 -3.29 62.83 38.80
N ALA A 960 -3.49 61.67 38.17
CA ALA A 960 -2.48 60.60 38.15
C ALA A 960 -2.05 60.36 36.70
N ASP A 961 -0.76 60.11 36.46
CA ASP A 961 -0.06 59.97 35.16
C ASP A 961 -0.58 58.85 34.23
N TYR A 962 -1.88 58.78 33.99
CA TYR A 962 -2.47 58.10 32.86
C TYR A 962 -2.60 59.15 31.75
N SER A 963 -1.59 59.23 30.87
CA SER A 963 -1.69 60.02 29.65
C SER A 963 -2.98 59.66 28.92
N ASN A 964 -3.76 60.68 28.53
CA ASN A 964 -5.14 60.63 28.03
C ASN A 964 -5.36 59.88 26.70
N ASP A 965 -4.51 58.93 26.36
CA ASP A 965 -4.40 58.41 24.99
C ASP A 965 -3.84 56.99 24.98
N LYS A 966 -4.15 56.19 26.01
CA LYS A 966 -3.59 54.85 26.19
C LYS A 966 -4.48 53.78 25.57
N ILE A 967 -3.88 52.79 24.89
CA ILE A 967 -4.56 51.64 24.25
C ILE A 967 -3.81 50.34 24.53
N THR A 968 -4.47 49.18 24.37
CA THR A 968 -3.85 47.86 24.59
C THR A 968 -3.42 47.16 23.30
N SER A 969 -4.08 47.43 22.17
CA SER A 969 -3.72 46.88 20.86
C SER A 969 -4.04 47.83 19.70
N VAL A 970 -3.26 47.71 18.63
CA VAL A 970 -3.48 48.40 17.34
C VAL A 970 -3.68 47.36 16.26
N LEU A 971 -4.66 47.58 15.40
CA LEU A 971 -4.90 46.82 14.18
C LEU A 971 -4.39 47.66 12.99
N LEU A 972 -3.50 47.09 12.19
CA LEU A 972 -3.06 47.65 10.92
C LEU A 972 -3.62 46.82 9.78
N HIS A 973 -3.95 47.49 8.69
CA HIS A 973 -4.42 46.87 7.46
C HIS A 973 -3.63 47.37 6.28
N THR A 974 -3.32 46.45 5.37
CA THR A 974 -2.67 46.76 4.10
C THR A 974 -3.43 46.13 2.95
N ASP A 975 -3.78 46.95 1.94
CA ASP A 975 -4.32 46.50 0.65
C ASP A 975 -3.24 45.77 -0.21
N HIS A 976 -2.01 45.61 0.32
CA HIS A 976 -0.85 45.07 -0.39
C HIS A 976 -0.17 43.94 0.43
N PRO A 977 -0.72 42.71 0.40
CA PRO A 977 -0.25 41.58 1.21
C PRO A 977 1.21 41.18 0.96
N LYS A 978 1.70 41.34 -0.27
CA LYS A 978 3.09 41.01 -0.66
C LYS A 978 4.16 41.82 0.09
N ASN A 979 3.80 42.96 0.69
CA ASN A 979 4.75 43.83 1.40
C ASN A 979 4.75 43.60 2.92
N ILE A 980 4.04 42.59 3.42
CA ILE A 980 3.78 42.40 4.85
C ILE A 980 5.04 42.19 5.68
N SER A 981 6.00 41.42 5.19
CA SER A 981 7.29 41.19 5.86
C SER A 981 8.08 42.50 6.02
N THR A 982 8.01 43.38 5.02
CA THR A 982 8.66 44.70 5.04
C THR A 982 7.97 45.65 6.01
N ILE A 983 6.63 45.62 6.05
CA ILE A 983 5.82 46.40 7.00
C ILE A 983 6.07 45.93 8.43
N LYS A 984 6.02 44.61 8.69
CA LYS A 984 6.30 43.96 9.98
C LYS A 984 7.67 44.38 10.53
N ASN A 985 8.71 44.31 9.70
CA ASN A 985 10.07 44.71 10.09
C ASN A 985 10.21 46.21 10.36
N SER A 986 9.55 47.06 9.56
CA SER A 986 9.57 48.51 9.73
C SER A 986 8.89 48.93 11.04
N VAL A 987 7.74 48.32 11.35
CA VAL A 987 6.99 48.58 12.59
C VAL A 987 7.74 48.02 13.80
N LEU A 988 8.30 46.80 13.75
CA LEU A 988 9.14 46.25 14.83
C LEU A 988 10.31 47.16 15.16
N THR A 989 11.02 47.64 14.13
CA THR A 989 12.18 48.51 14.32
C THR A 989 11.77 49.83 14.97
N GLY A 990 10.64 50.41 14.55
CA GLY A 990 10.07 51.62 15.12
C GLY A 990 9.67 51.44 16.59
N LEU A 991 8.91 50.39 16.89
CA LEU A 991 8.38 50.09 18.22
C LEU A 991 9.45 49.63 19.22
N SER A 992 10.52 48.97 18.75
CA SER A 992 11.66 48.57 19.62
C SER A 992 12.37 49.78 20.24
N ASN A 993 12.31 50.95 19.57
CA ASN A 993 12.88 52.20 20.07
C ASN A 993 12.03 52.85 21.18
N GLU A 994 10.76 52.48 21.32
CA GLU A 994 9.84 53.03 22.34
C GLU A 994 9.77 52.21 23.64
N ALA A 995 10.70 51.27 23.82
CA ALA A 995 10.88 50.40 24.99
C ALA A 995 9.73 49.40 25.25
N GLY A 996 9.87 48.18 24.71
CA GLY A 996 9.05 47.02 25.08
C GLY A 996 9.29 45.81 24.17
N ASN A 997 8.95 44.61 24.65
CA ASN A 997 8.80 43.44 23.78
C ASN A 997 7.40 43.50 23.17
N TRP A 998 7.37 43.50 21.84
CA TRP A 998 6.15 43.59 21.06
C TRP A 998 5.89 42.27 20.35
N THR A 999 4.64 41.85 20.31
CA THR A 999 4.19 40.72 19.50
C THR A 999 3.39 41.24 18.32
N ILE A 1000 3.73 40.77 17.13
CA ILE A 1000 2.98 41.03 15.90
C ILE A 1000 2.40 39.71 15.43
N ILE A 1001 1.10 39.71 15.20
CA ILE A 1001 0.38 38.57 14.67
C ILE A 1001 -0.14 38.96 13.30
N ASP A 1002 0.22 38.16 12.29
CA ASP A 1002 -0.36 38.22 10.95
C ASP A 1002 -1.56 37.29 10.94
N ILE A 1003 -2.76 37.86 10.81
CA ILE A 1003 -4.00 37.11 10.95
C ILE A 1003 -4.27 36.27 9.69
N LYS A 1004 -3.88 36.76 8.50
CA LYS A 1004 -4.22 36.05 7.25
C LYS A 1004 -3.19 35.00 6.89
N SER A 1005 -1.90 35.24 7.13
CA SER A 1005 -0.89 34.19 6.93
C SER A 1005 -1.14 33.01 7.88
N LEU A 1006 -1.53 33.29 9.13
CA LEU A 1006 -1.88 32.26 10.09
C LEU A 1006 -3.14 31.48 9.66
N SER A 1007 -4.17 32.14 9.11
CA SER A 1007 -5.34 31.43 8.57
C SER A 1007 -5.05 30.59 7.32
N LEU A 1008 -3.99 30.92 6.59
CA LEU A 1008 -3.46 30.10 5.49
C LEU A 1008 -2.67 28.90 6.03
N GLU A 1009 -1.97 29.07 7.15
CA GLU A 1009 -1.23 28.02 7.88
C GLU A 1009 -2.13 27.06 8.69
N ILE A 1010 -3.36 27.47 9.06
CA ILE A 1010 -4.31 26.68 9.89
C ILE A 1010 -5.14 25.67 9.06
N ARG A 1011 -5.03 25.67 7.72
CA ARG A 1011 -5.69 24.66 6.88
C ARG A 1011 -4.99 23.32 7.07
N THR A 1012 -5.75 22.27 7.38
CA THR A 1012 -5.15 20.95 7.48
C THR A 1012 -4.91 20.40 6.09
N PHE A 1013 -3.64 20.32 5.71
CA PHE A 1013 -3.19 19.74 4.45
C PHE A 1013 -2.43 18.45 4.73
N VAL A 1014 -2.62 17.46 3.86
CA VAL A 1014 -1.66 16.37 3.73
C VAL A 1014 -0.63 16.77 2.71
N TYR A 1015 0.61 16.77 3.18
CA TYR A 1015 1.78 16.96 2.36
C TYR A 1015 2.56 15.66 2.27
N ASP A 1016 2.97 15.39 1.05
CA ASP A 1016 3.82 14.29 0.66
C ASP A 1016 5.18 14.84 0.23
N TRP A 1017 6.20 14.49 0.98
CA TRP A 1017 7.56 14.95 0.80
C TRP A 1017 8.37 13.90 0.07
N PHE A 1018 8.76 14.20 -1.15
CA PHE A 1018 9.68 13.41 -1.95
C PHE A 1018 11.10 13.89 -1.69
N ALA A 1019 11.96 13.04 -1.13
CA ALA A 1019 13.36 13.37 -0.86
C ALA A 1019 14.32 12.49 -1.68
N TRP A 1020 15.30 13.13 -2.30
CA TRP A 1020 16.42 12.47 -2.99
C TRP A 1020 17.67 12.54 -2.12
N VAL A 1021 18.38 11.42 -2.04
CA VAL A 1021 19.49 11.26 -1.10
C VAL A 1021 20.82 11.52 -1.80
N GLU A 1022 21.74 12.23 -1.11
CA GLU A 1022 23.08 12.48 -1.64
C GLU A 1022 23.82 11.18 -1.96
N GLY A 1023 24.51 11.15 -3.10
CA GLY A 1023 25.17 9.94 -3.58
C GLY A 1023 26.21 9.34 -2.63
N GLY A 1024 25.86 8.21 -1.99
CA GLY A 1024 26.74 7.42 -1.12
C GLY A 1024 26.28 7.29 0.33
N GLU A 1025 25.26 8.05 0.73
CA GLU A 1025 24.55 7.93 2.01
C GLU A 1025 23.50 6.80 1.97
N ASP A 1026 23.09 6.33 3.14
CA ASP A 1026 22.04 5.30 3.30
C ASP A 1026 20.66 5.96 3.39
N ASP A 1027 19.69 5.55 2.57
CA ASP A 1027 18.38 6.19 2.49
C ASP A 1027 17.56 5.98 3.76
N GLU A 1028 17.79 4.88 4.50
CA GLU A 1028 17.17 4.65 5.80
C GLU A 1028 17.70 5.59 6.89
N GLU A 1029 19.01 5.90 6.90
CA GLU A 1029 19.62 6.82 7.87
C GLU A 1029 19.17 8.28 7.63
N VAL A 1030 19.03 8.67 6.35
CA VAL A 1030 18.50 9.98 5.99
C VAL A 1030 17.02 10.09 6.35
N LEU A 1031 16.24 9.03 6.13
CA LEU A 1031 14.84 9.01 6.56
C LEU A 1031 14.70 9.18 8.08
N GLU A 1032 15.48 8.45 8.89
CA GLU A 1032 15.47 8.63 10.35
C GLU A 1032 15.78 10.09 10.75
N THR A 1033 16.75 10.71 10.09
CA THR A 1033 17.10 12.13 10.34
C THR A 1033 15.93 13.08 10.02
N MET A 1034 15.20 12.83 8.94
CA MET A 1034 14.02 13.62 8.58
C MET A 1034 12.88 13.42 9.59
N LEU A 1035 12.63 12.17 10.03
CA LEU A 1035 11.59 11.86 11.01
C LEU A 1035 11.88 12.53 12.36
N ASP A 1036 13.12 12.46 12.85
CA ASP A 1036 13.55 13.14 14.08
C ASP A 1036 13.34 14.66 14.00
N PHE A 1037 13.60 15.27 12.85
CA PHE A 1037 13.39 16.69 12.63
C PHE A 1037 11.90 17.07 12.62
N ILE A 1038 11.07 16.32 11.89
CA ILE A 1038 9.62 16.52 11.79
C ILE A 1038 8.96 16.36 13.17
N GLU A 1039 9.36 15.36 13.95
CA GLU A 1039 8.89 15.16 15.32
C GLU A 1039 9.31 16.31 16.24
N SER A 1040 10.53 16.85 16.07
CA SER A 1040 11.00 17.98 16.87
C SER A 1040 10.19 19.27 16.67
N GLU A 1041 9.67 19.47 15.45
CA GLU A 1041 8.77 20.57 15.09
C GLU A 1041 7.30 20.27 15.41
N LYS A 1042 7.01 19.08 15.98
CA LYS A 1042 5.67 18.62 16.41
C LYS A 1042 4.66 18.46 15.27
N PHE A 1043 5.14 18.20 14.06
CA PHE A 1043 4.26 17.80 12.97
C PHE A 1043 3.90 16.32 13.10
N LEU A 1044 2.71 15.95 12.63
CA LEU A 1044 2.23 14.58 12.71
C LEU A 1044 2.62 13.83 11.44
N ILE A 1045 3.39 12.76 11.60
CA ILE A 1045 3.77 11.86 10.51
C ILE A 1045 2.65 10.83 10.33
N LEU A 1046 2.19 10.72 9.10
CA LEU A 1046 1.18 9.76 8.66
C LEU A 1046 1.83 8.41 8.36
N PHE A 1047 2.75 8.41 7.40
CA PHE A 1047 3.53 7.25 7.01
C PHE A 1047 4.82 7.69 6.33
N SER A 1048 5.83 6.83 6.37
CA SER A 1048 7.10 7.07 5.70
C SER A 1048 7.69 5.76 5.22
N PHE A 1049 8.40 5.82 4.10
CA PHE A 1049 9.09 4.67 3.55
C PHE A 1049 10.26 5.10 2.66
N THR A 1050 11.25 4.23 2.58
CA THR A 1050 12.33 4.36 1.61
C THR A 1050 12.10 3.46 0.41
N ARG A 1051 12.67 3.86 -0.72
CA ARG A 1051 12.72 3.06 -1.94
C ARG A 1051 13.46 1.74 -1.67
N THR A 1052 14.54 1.76 -0.88
CA THR A 1052 15.29 0.55 -0.55
C THR A 1052 14.48 -0.41 0.30
N PHE A 1053 13.79 0.07 1.34
CA PHE A 1053 12.91 -0.74 2.18
C PHE A 1053 11.82 -1.43 1.34
N MET A 1054 11.09 -0.65 0.53
CA MET A 1054 10.03 -1.16 -0.35
C MET A 1054 10.59 -2.19 -1.35
N ALA A 1055 11.70 -1.88 -2.02
CA ALA A 1055 12.33 -2.80 -2.96
C ALA A 1055 12.83 -4.07 -2.27
N SER A 1056 13.31 -3.99 -1.03
CA SER A 1056 13.84 -5.12 -0.28
C SER A 1056 12.73 -6.12 0.08
N ASN A 1057 11.56 -5.64 0.47
CA ASN A 1057 10.40 -6.49 0.77
C ASN A 1057 9.98 -7.33 -0.45
N PHE A 1058 9.79 -6.69 -1.60
CA PHE A 1058 9.46 -7.40 -2.85
C PHE A 1058 10.61 -8.31 -3.34
N LYS A 1059 11.86 -7.85 -3.23
CA LYS A 1059 13.05 -8.65 -3.60
C LYS A 1059 13.19 -9.89 -2.72
N THR A 1060 12.80 -9.85 -1.45
CA THR A 1060 12.94 -10.98 -0.53
C THR A 1060 12.06 -12.15 -0.97
N ILE A 1061 10.78 -11.89 -1.26
CA ILE A 1061 9.85 -12.90 -1.79
C ILE A 1061 10.36 -13.45 -3.13
N LEU A 1062 10.77 -12.57 -4.06
CA LEU A 1062 11.32 -13.03 -5.34
C LEU A 1062 12.61 -13.84 -5.17
N ASN A 1063 13.53 -13.42 -4.30
CA ASN A 1063 14.78 -14.12 -4.05
C ASN A 1063 14.53 -15.53 -3.49
N MET A 1064 13.50 -15.72 -2.67
CA MET A 1064 13.07 -17.05 -2.22
C MET A 1064 12.61 -17.91 -3.41
N ILE A 1065 11.76 -17.37 -4.30
CA ILE A 1065 11.32 -18.09 -5.51
C ILE A 1065 12.52 -18.42 -6.42
N VAL A 1066 13.44 -17.46 -6.61
CA VAL A 1066 14.71 -17.62 -7.34
C VAL A 1066 15.54 -18.75 -6.74
N PHE A 1067 15.66 -18.80 -5.42
CA PHE A 1067 16.45 -19.80 -4.71
C PHE A 1067 15.90 -21.21 -4.93
N ILE A 1068 14.60 -21.42 -4.70
CA ILE A 1068 13.93 -22.71 -4.92
C ILE A 1068 14.09 -23.14 -6.39
N MET A 1069 13.89 -22.20 -7.32
CA MET A 1069 14.08 -22.46 -8.74
C MET A 1069 15.52 -22.82 -9.09
N ASN A 1070 16.52 -22.13 -8.57
CA ASN A 1070 17.92 -22.46 -8.79
C ASN A 1070 18.25 -23.89 -8.30
N GLY A 1071 17.65 -24.32 -7.19
CA GLY A 1071 17.69 -25.72 -6.75
C GLY A 1071 17.14 -26.69 -7.79
N LEU A 1072 15.97 -26.40 -8.37
CA LEU A 1072 15.37 -27.22 -9.43
C LEU A 1072 16.18 -27.19 -10.74
N LEU A 1073 16.77 -26.04 -11.09
CA LEU A 1073 17.66 -25.89 -12.25
C LEU A 1073 18.91 -26.79 -12.10
N LEU A 1074 19.46 -26.90 -10.88
CA LEU A 1074 20.58 -27.81 -10.58
C LEU A 1074 20.19 -29.28 -10.82
N PHE A 1075 18.98 -29.70 -10.45
CA PHE A 1075 18.48 -31.05 -10.78
C PHE A 1075 18.39 -31.28 -12.30
N ALA A 1076 17.93 -30.29 -13.06
CA ALA A 1076 17.86 -30.40 -14.52
C ALA A 1076 19.24 -30.65 -15.15
N ILE A 1077 20.27 -29.99 -14.62
CA ILE A 1077 21.68 -30.21 -15.02
C ILE A 1077 22.13 -31.64 -14.69
N ILE A 1078 21.79 -32.17 -13.50
CA ILE A 1078 22.11 -33.55 -13.10
C ILE A 1078 21.44 -34.56 -14.04
N ILE A 1079 20.14 -34.37 -14.35
CA ILE A 1079 19.38 -35.24 -15.26
C ILE A 1079 20.03 -35.25 -16.66
N SER A 1080 20.41 -34.07 -17.16
CA SER A 1080 21.13 -33.95 -18.44
C SER A 1080 22.48 -34.66 -18.41
N MET A 1081 23.25 -34.52 -17.32
CA MET A 1081 24.53 -35.18 -17.11
C MET A 1081 24.42 -36.72 -17.15
N LEU A 1082 23.42 -37.28 -16.46
CA LEU A 1082 23.14 -38.71 -16.47
C LEU A 1082 22.76 -39.18 -17.89
N GLY A 1083 21.92 -38.43 -18.58
CA GLY A 1083 21.53 -38.71 -19.97
C GLY A 1083 22.67 -38.71 -20.96
N LEU A 1084 23.55 -37.72 -20.85
CA LEU A 1084 24.78 -37.60 -21.64
C LEU A 1084 25.72 -38.77 -21.39
N THR A 1085 25.91 -39.15 -20.13
CA THR A 1085 26.75 -40.27 -19.74
C THR A 1085 26.22 -41.58 -20.31
N LEU A 1086 24.92 -41.83 -20.16
CA LEU A 1086 24.24 -43.01 -20.71
C LEU A 1086 24.37 -43.04 -22.24
N HIS A 1087 24.13 -41.92 -22.91
CA HIS A 1087 24.29 -41.84 -24.37
C HIS A 1087 25.72 -42.18 -24.81
N SER A 1088 26.72 -41.58 -24.17
CA SER A 1088 28.14 -41.81 -24.49
C SER A 1088 28.54 -43.27 -24.22
N LEU A 1089 28.00 -43.90 -23.17
CA LEU A 1089 28.17 -45.32 -22.95
C LEU A 1089 27.59 -46.17 -24.10
N LEU A 1090 26.44 -45.78 -24.63
CA LEU A 1090 25.79 -46.52 -25.72
C LEU A 1090 26.48 -46.39 -27.07
N THR A 1091 26.94 -45.20 -27.41
CA THR A 1091 27.70 -45.00 -28.65
C THR A 1091 29.01 -45.77 -28.58
N THR A 1092 29.69 -45.77 -27.44
CA THR A 1092 30.93 -46.53 -27.25
C THR A 1092 30.71 -48.05 -27.24
N MET A 1093 29.69 -48.56 -26.56
CA MET A 1093 29.35 -49.99 -26.59
C MET A 1093 28.97 -50.47 -27.99
N SER A 1094 28.17 -49.70 -28.73
CA SER A 1094 27.76 -50.05 -30.09
C SER A 1094 28.91 -50.07 -31.11
N ARG A 1095 30.04 -49.41 -30.79
CA ARG A 1095 31.24 -49.33 -31.64
C ARG A 1095 32.44 -50.05 -31.03
N ARG A 1096 32.23 -50.96 -30.06
CA ARG A 1096 33.30 -51.69 -29.36
C ARG A 1096 34.31 -52.32 -30.32
N ARG A 1097 33.82 -53.00 -31.37
CA ARG A 1097 34.66 -53.66 -32.38
C ARG A 1097 35.45 -52.68 -33.25
N GLU A 1098 34.83 -51.56 -33.63
CA GLU A 1098 35.48 -50.49 -34.41
C GLU A 1098 36.61 -49.83 -33.60
N ILE A 1099 36.37 -49.57 -32.31
CA ILE A 1099 37.39 -49.04 -31.39
C ILE A 1099 38.53 -50.05 -31.21
N GLY A 1100 38.22 -51.35 -31.09
CA GLY A 1100 39.21 -52.44 -31.05
C GLY A 1100 40.08 -52.48 -32.31
N MET A 1101 39.48 -52.38 -33.50
CA MET A 1101 40.19 -52.33 -34.79
C MET A 1101 41.05 -51.08 -34.94
N LEU A 1102 40.53 -49.90 -34.57
CA LEU A 1102 41.30 -48.65 -34.61
C LEU A 1102 42.53 -48.71 -33.69
N ARG A 1103 42.37 -49.34 -32.51
CA ARG A 1103 43.49 -49.56 -31.58
C ARG A 1103 44.49 -50.59 -32.08
N SER A 1104 44.07 -51.63 -32.80
CA SER A 1104 45.00 -52.57 -33.45
C SER A 1104 45.76 -51.94 -34.61
N ILE A 1105 45.18 -50.94 -35.29
CA ILE A 1105 45.83 -50.18 -36.38
C ILE A 1105 46.77 -49.07 -35.82
N GLY A 1106 46.81 -48.87 -34.50
CA GLY A 1106 47.77 -47.98 -33.83
C GLY A 1106 47.17 -46.72 -33.19
N LEU A 1107 45.85 -46.60 -33.06
CA LEU A 1107 45.23 -45.47 -32.34
C LEU A 1107 45.55 -45.53 -30.84
N SER A 1108 46.22 -44.50 -30.32
CA SER A 1108 46.58 -44.43 -28.90
C SER A 1108 45.36 -44.32 -27.98
N LYS A 1109 45.52 -44.72 -26.69
CA LYS A 1109 44.46 -44.55 -25.67
C LYS A 1109 43.97 -43.09 -25.58
N LYS A 1110 44.90 -42.13 -25.65
CA LYS A 1110 44.58 -40.69 -25.69
C LYS A 1110 43.81 -40.30 -26.96
N GLY A 1111 44.11 -40.93 -28.10
CA GLY A 1111 43.38 -40.75 -29.35
C GLY A 1111 41.93 -41.25 -29.29
N VAL A 1112 41.69 -42.38 -28.63
CA VAL A 1112 40.33 -42.91 -28.38
C VAL A 1112 39.54 -41.97 -27.47
N ILE A 1113 40.14 -41.50 -26.37
CA ILE A 1113 39.48 -40.56 -25.46
C ILE A 1113 39.12 -39.25 -26.19
N ARG A 1114 40.06 -38.66 -26.94
CA ARG A 1114 39.79 -37.44 -27.73
C ARG A 1114 38.71 -37.63 -28.77
N SER A 1115 38.65 -38.79 -29.42
CA SER A 1115 37.61 -39.07 -30.42
C SER A 1115 36.21 -39.14 -29.80
N ILE A 1116 36.07 -39.80 -28.64
CA ILE A 1116 34.79 -39.96 -27.96
C ILE A 1116 34.35 -38.64 -27.33
N SER A 1117 35.23 -37.98 -26.56
CA SER A 1117 34.91 -36.68 -25.97
C SER A 1117 34.63 -35.60 -27.03
N GLY A 1118 35.32 -35.65 -28.18
CA GLY A 1118 35.05 -34.73 -29.29
C GLY A 1118 33.65 -34.91 -29.92
N GLU A 1119 33.13 -36.14 -29.98
CA GLU A 1119 31.75 -36.40 -30.43
C GLU A 1119 30.74 -35.80 -29.44
N THR A 1120 30.95 -36.02 -28.14
CA THR A 1120 30.04 -35.49 -27.10
C THR A 1120 30.08 -33.96 -27.02
N ILE A 1121 31.26 -33.34 -27.11
CA ILE A 1121 31.41 -31.87 -27.06
C ILE A 1121 30.71 -31.19 -28.24
N ILE A 1122 30.82 -31.72 -29.47
CA ILE A 1122 30.12 -31.15 -30.63
C ILE A 1122 28.61 -31.23 -30.43
N LEU A 1123 28.11 -32.36 -29.93
CA LEU A 1123 26.68 -32.52 -29.65
C LEU A 1123 26.18 -31.58 -28.57
N ALA A 1124 26.98 -31.36 -27.52
CA ALA A 1124 26.66 -30.38 -26.48
C ALA A 1124 26.67 -28.96 -27.00
N LEU A 1125 27.68 -28.55 -27.78
CA LEU A 1125 27.71 -27.20 -28.36
C LEU A 1125 26.53 -26.96 -29.31
N LEU A 1126 26.16 -27.98 -30.10
CA LEU A 1126 24.96 -27.91 -30.94
C LEU A 1126 23.69 -27.75 -30.09
N GLY A 1127 23.56 -28.55 -29.04
CA GLY A 1127 22.41 -28.50 -28.11
C GLY A 1127 22.32 -27.16 -27.40
N VAL A 1128 23.45 -26.65 -26.86
CA VAL A 1128 23.56 -25.34 -26.22
C VAL A 1128 23.17 -24.22 -27.19
N PHE A 1129 23.69 -24.24 -28.43
CA PHE A 1129 23.33 -23.22 -29.42
C PHE A 1129 21.83 -23.23 -29.74
N ALA A 1130 21.26 -24.41 -29.94
CA ALA A 1130 19.82 -24.58 -30.15
C ALA A 1130 19.01 -24.14 -28.93
N GLY A 1131 19.52 -24.41 -27.73
CA GLY A 1131 18.88 -24.04 -26.49
C GLY A 1131 18.94 -22.54 -26.19
N ILE A 1132 20.05 -21.85 -26.47
CA ILE A 1132 20.11 -20.38 -26.36
C ILE A 1132 19.04 -19.76 -27.26
N PHE A 1133 18.92 -20.22 -28.51
CA PHE A 1133 17.92 -19.72 -29.43
C PHE A 1133 16.48 -20.00 -28.96
N ALA A 1134 16.17 -21.26 -28.62
CA ALA A 1134 14.83 -21.63 -28.18
C ALA A 1134 14.46 -21.03 -26.81
N GLY A 1135 15.44 -20.86 -25.92
CA GLY A 1135 15.27 -20.31 -24.58
C GLY A 1135 15.06 -18.80 -24.61
N PHE A 1136 15.76 -18.10 -25.50
CA PHE A 1136 15.49 -16.68 -25.75
C PHE A 1136 14.07 -16.44 -26.27
N VAL A 1137 13.61 -17.27 -27.23
CA VAL A 1137 12.22 -17.21 -27.73
C VAL A 1137 11.24 -17.52 -26.62
N GLN A 1138 11.47 -18.58 -25.84
CA GLN A 1138 10.60 -18.94 -24.71
C GLN A 1138 10.53 -17.82 -23.66
N GLY A 1139 11.68 -17.32 -23.20
CA GLY A 1139 11.76 -16.30 -22.16
C GLY A 1139 11.09 -15.00 -22.58
N THR A 1140 11.27 -14.58 -23.85
CA THR A 1140 10.57 -13.40 -24.38
C THR A 1140 9.05 -13.62 -24.43
N LEU A 1141 8.59 -14.80 -24.85
CA LEU A 1141 7.17 -15.13 -24.84
C LEU A 1141 6.61 -15.21 -23.42
N MET A 1142 7.38 -15.67 -22.43
CA MET A 1142 6.95 -15.65 -21.03
C MET A 1142 6.83 -14.23 -20.50
N VAL A 1143 7.87 -13.40 -20.69
CA VAL A 1143 7.90 -11.99 -20.25
C VAL A 1143 6.72 -11.20 -20.81
N ASN A 1144 6.44 -11.36 -22.11
CA ASN A 1144 5.39 -10.59 -22.78
C ASN A 1144 3.96 -11.08 -22.50
N ASN A 1145 3.77 -12.28 -21.95
CA ASN A 1145 2.45 -12.85 -21.68
C ASN A 1145 2.19 -13.07 -20.19
N LEU A 1146 3.14 -12.70 -19.33
CA LEU A 1146 2.81 -12.48 -17.93
C LEU A 1146 1.75 -11.38 -17.90
N PRO A 1147 0.65 -11.57 -17.17
CA PRO A 1147 -0.35 -10.52 -17.04
C PRO A 1147 0.34 -9.28 -16.46
N GLY A 1148 0.53 -8.26 -17.29
CA GLY A 1148 1.03 -6.95 -16.87
C GLY A 1148 -0.06 -6.10 -16.23
N GLY A 1149 -1.12 -6.73 -15.72
CA GLY A 1149 -2.30 -6.08 -15.13
C GLY A 1149 -2.30 -6.10 -13.60
N GLY A 1150 -1.12 -6.11 -12.98
CA GLY A 1150 -0.98 -6.01 -11.53
C GLY A 1150 0.23 -5.14 -11.16
N PHE A 1151 0.36 -4.84 -9.87
CA PHE A 1151 1.39 -3.99 -9.27
C PHE A 1151 2.78 -4.12 -9.91
N LEU A 1152 3.24 -5.34 -10.23
CA LEU A 1152 4.57 -5.58 -10.78
C LEU A 1152 4.65 -5.42 -12.31
N SER A 1153 5.22 -4.29 -12.76
CA SER A 1153 5.71 -4.15 -14.13
C SER A 1153 6.79 -5.19 -14.43
N VAL A 1154 6.81 -5.77 -15.64
CA VAL A 1154 7.86 -6.71 -16.06
C VAL A 1154 8.74 -6.05 -17.10
N THR A 1155 9.99 -5.76 -16.73
CA THR A 1155 10.96 -5.17 -17.65
C THR A 1155 11.77 -6.24 -18.34
N TRP A 1156 11.78 -6.23 -19.67
CA TRP A 1156 12.51 -7.25 -20.43
C TRP A 1156 14.02 -7.07 -20.26
N THR A 1157 14.65 -8.02 -19.56
CA THR A 1157 16.08 -7.96 -19.21
C THR A 1157 16.79 -9.27 -19.59
N ILE A 1158 17.99 -9.17 -20.18
CA ILE A 1158 18.80 -10.33 -20.55
C ILE A 1158 19.90 -10.59 -19.50
N PRO A 1159 19.89 -11.75 -18.82
CA PRO A 1159 20.85 -12.08 -17.77
C PRO A 1159 22.13 -12.68 -18.34
N TRP A 1160 22.98 -11.85 -18.97
CA TRP A 1160 24.19 -12.32 -19.67
C TRP A 1160 25.11 -13.15 -18.78
N LEU A 1161 25.32 -12.74 -17.53
CA LEU A 1161 26.18 -13.45 -16.58
C LEU A 1161 25.63 -14.84 -16.27
N THR A 1162 24.33 -14.93 -15.94
CA THR A 1162 23.65 -16.20 -15.64
C THR A 1162 23.66 -17.14 -16.83
N ILE A 1163 23.41 -16.62 -18.05
CA ILE A 1163 23.50 -17.41 -19.29
C ILE A 1163 24.92 -17.95 -19.50
N ILE A 1164 25.96 -17.12 -19.29
CA ILE A 1164 27.37 -17.56 -19.41
C ILE A 1164 27.67 -18.67 -18.38
N ILE A 1165 27.21 -18.53 -17.14
CA ILE A 1165 27.37 -19.53 -16.08
C ILE A 1165 26.67 -20.84 -16.47
N LEU A 1166 25.41 -20.80 -16.90
CA LEU A 1166 24.63 -21.97 -17.29
C LEU A 1166 25.22 -22.70 -18.50
N VAL A 1167 25.66 -21.94 -19.51
CA VAL A 1167 26.34 -22.49 -20.69
C VAL A 1167 27.66 -23.16 -20.28
N SER A 1168 28.45 -22.50 -19.43
CA SER A 1168 29.71 -23.03 -18.92
C SER A 1168 29.49 -24.31 -18.10
N ALA A 1169 28.50 -24.33 -17.21
CA ALA A 1169 28.11 -25.49 -16.42
C ALA A 1169 27.67 -26.66 -17.31
N THR A 1170 26.87 -26.40 -18.35
CA THR A 1170 26.44 -27.43 -19.31
C THR A 1170 27.62 -28.03 -20.09
N LEU A 1171 28.57 -27.20 -20.51
CA LEU A 1171 29.77 -27.68 -21.20
C LEU A 1171 30.69 -28.48 -20.25
N LEU A 1172 30.85 -28.03 -19.01
CA LEU A 1172 31.61 -28.73 -17.98
C LEU A 1172 31.00 -30.11 -17.67
N THR A 1173 29.69 -30.16 -17.42
CA THR A 1173 28.97 -31.41 -17.14
C THR A 1173 29.06 -32.38 -18.32
N THR A 1174 29.01 -31.88 -19.56
CA THR A 1174 29.25 -32.70 -20.77
C THR A 1174 30.65 -33.32 -20.77
N ILE A 1175 31.67 -32.52 -20.47
CA ILE A 1175 33.06 -33.00 -20.45
C ILE A 1175 33.22 -34.08 -19.39
N VAL A 1176 32.69 -33.85 -18.18
CA VAL A 1176 32.73 -34.83 -17.07
C VAL A 1176 31.96 -36.11 -17.46
N SER A 1177 30.77 -35.99 -18.02
CA SER A 1177 29.93 -37.11 -18.48
C SER A 1177 30.62 -37.99 -19.52
N SER A 1178 31.29 -37.37 -20.49
CA SER A 1178 31.96 -38.10 -21.58
C SER A 1178 33.22 -38.85 -21.11
N ARG A 1179 33.85 -38.42 -20.01
CA ARG A 1179 35.15 -38.95 -19.57
C ARG A 1179 35.06 -40.39 -19.11
N TYR A 1180 34.01 -40.76 -18.36
CA TYR A 1180 33.88 -42.11 -17.83
C TYR A 1180 33.77 -43.16 -18.96
N PRO A 1181 32.83 -43.04 -19.93
CA PRO A 1181 32.75 -43.97 -21.06
C PRO A 1181 33.99 -43.97 -21.94
N ALA A 1182 34.60 -42.80 -22.16
CA ALA A 1182 35.82 -42.66 -22.96
C ALA A 1182 37.01 -43.41 -22.34
N LYS A 1183 37.20 -43.30 -21.01
CA LYS A 1183 38.26 -44.01 -20.28
C LYS A 1183 38.01 -45.51 -20.27
N TRP A 1184 36.76 -45.93 -20.06
CA TRP A 1184 36.36 -47.33 -20.15
C TRP A 1184 36.69 -47.92 -21.53
N ALA A 1185 36.28 -47.26 -22.61
CA ALA A 1185 36.53 -47.71 -23.98
C ALA A 1185 38.04 -47.77 -24.34
N ALA A 1186 38.83 -46.80 -23.85
CA ALA A 1186 40.28 -46.77 -24.07
C ALA A 1186 41.05 -47.88 -23.35
N ASN A 1187 40.44 -48.51 -22.33
CA ASN A 1187 41.05 -49.60 -21.56
C ASN A 1187 40.56 -51.00 -21.96
N LEU A 1188 39.65 -51.12 -22.92
CA LEU A 1188 39.20 -52.41 -23.43
C LEU A 1188 40.39 -53.27 -23.93
N ASN A 1189 40.34 -54.57 -23.69
CA ASN A 1189 41.31 -55.49 -24.28
C ASN A 1189 41.05 -55.59 -25.79
N ILE A 1190 42.09 -55.41 -26.62
CA ILE A 1190 41.98 -55.38 -28.08
C ILE A 1190 41.44 -56.72 -28.60
N ILE A 1191 41.89 -57.84 -28.02
CA ILE A 1191 41.48 -59.18 -28.45
C ILE A 1191 40.00 -59.39 -28.13
N ASP A 1192 39.57 -59.06 -26.91
CA ASP A 1192 38.16 -59.22 -26.49
C ASP A 1192 37.23 -58.30 -27.29
N ALA A 1193 37.67 -57.08 -27.60
CA ALA A 1193 36.90 -56.12 -28.40
C ALA A 1193 36.72 -56.58 -29.86
N VAL A 1194 37.68 -57.32 -30.43
CA VAL A 1194 37.58 -57.87 -31.79
C VAL A 1194 36.81 -59.20 -31.81
N ARG A 1195 36.87 -59.97 -30.72
CA ARG A 1195 36.23 -61.29 -30.59
C ARG A 1195 34.76 -61.23 -30.14
N THR A 1196 34.36 -60.16 -29.43
CA THR A 1196 32.95 -59.95 -29.04
C THR A 1196 32.07 -59.70 -30.27
N ARG A 1197 31.00 -60.49 -30.38
CA ARG A 1197 29.97 -60.42 -31.43
C ARG A 1197 28.97 -59.32 -31.15
#